data_AF-A0AAU5WTY8-F1
#
_entry.id   AF-A0AAU5WTY8-F1
#
_cell.length_a   1.000
_cell.length_b   1.000
_cell.length_c   1.000
_cell.angle_alpha   90.00
_cell.angle_beta   90.00
_cell.angle_gamma   90.00
#
_symmetry.space_group_name_H-M   'P 1'
#
loop_
_entity.id
_entity.type
_entity.pdbx_description
1 polymer ?
#
loop_
_entity_poly.entity_id
_entity_poly.type
_entity_poly.pdbx_seq_one_letter_code
_entity_poly.pdbx_strand_id
1 'polypeptide(L)'
;MRLILRFLMVVGLCATALAVVPGGPRAFAASSPATFGPNDPRIEFEGRWAKDDDLAITVNSGSSLRFRFTGGTLAAQFKTTGITVPSQVYVSVDRGEPSLVKVDSDRIVLAEGLDPATTHTAEIVVKDVDEYENRWIMPLQSGIVLSKIELAPGATLVSLPRTAQHRLEFYGDSVTEGVMALCPTLGVDCADGTKDYAYLVGRAFDADTDQVGFGKQGVIQPGHGNVGTASESFGWYLSGYPAAPSDPDAVVVNFGANDAPYPAEQFVPRYRAYLRQVRAANPDALILAMRPFDGTHASDIAGVVGALHDRHTVYVDTTGWLGEGDLGGGSHPNVQGHRKAADRLIAVMERLTGWRAARPGDDADPRPAPDGVQRATCTDGPLRLTFAGPAELGVRGRLQVHRADGTVVDTVDLADPATYQRTVGGARSDFGETHRWAYQPVVVEGRTATVHPHAKLRPGQVYYVTVDPGFFVGNGGIASRTAWTFRTRHDPKPGTARLTVDGRGGADFCTVQGAVDFVAEGNDRPVRIDVAPGFYREMVYVPQTKPHITIRGAGAGRTTVGYPNNNLLNGDYAMANVPVEQAYCPRRVLADPDRFNCWRAAMGVDADDFAMSDLTVRNLTPYHGSQAEAFRGNGDRIVLARVRILGYQDSLRLQGKAFVTGGYVEGDVDFVWGTGGVFMRDSELKALHAGYYNQVRNTDTGPGNVFVNVRLTRGPDVPDDSVYLGRIELSRFPTSQVVFIDSAMGAHVKRTGWQITSPNDCAAAGQLRFWEYHSTDLAGKPLDTSSRLACSRQLTGDEATRLRDPAYVLGWNPKHALQALRER
;
A
#
# COMPACT_ATOMS: atom_id res chain seq x y z
N MET A 1 -69.67 -19.88 29.11
CA MET A 1 -70.66 -18.90 28.60
C MET A 1 -70.31 -18.62 27.13
N ARG A 2 -71.09 -19.23 26.21
CA ARG A 2 -71.16 -19.08 24.72
C ARG A 2 -69.88 -19.34 23.89
N LEU A 3 -69.89 -19.95 22.70
CA LEU A 3 -70.69 -21.00 22.03
C LEU A 3 -69.86 -21.43 20.79
N ILE A 4 -69.85 -22.72 20.47
CA ILE A 4 -69.23 -23.36 19.31
C ILE A 4 -70.08 -23.12 18.05
N LEU A 5 -69.49 -22.92 16.86
CA LEU A 5 -69.80 -23.68 15.61
C LEU A 5 -68.99 -23.22 14.38
N ARG A 6 -68.49 -24.21 13.64
CA ARG A 6 -68.06 -24.14 12.23
C ARG A 6 -69.27 -23.99 11.31
N PHE A 7 -69.13 -23.32 10.15
CA PHE A 7 -69.89 -23.65 8.94
C PHE A 7 -69.13 -23.29 7.66
N LEU A 8 -69.12 -24.23 6.70
CA LEU A 8 -68.82 -24.07 5.28
C LEU A 8 -70.01 -23.42 4.55
N MET A 9 -69.74 -22.73 3.43
CA MET A 9 -70.53 -22.57 2.18
C MET A 9 -70.13 -21.23 1.53
N VAL A 10 -70.10 -20.97 0.22
CA VAL A 10 -70.32 -21.71 -1.03
C VAL A 10 -69.71 -20.81 -2.13
N VAL A 11 -69.24 -21.46 -3.19
CA VAL A 11 -68.69 -20.88 -4.42
C VAL A 11 -69.70 -19.97 -5.14
N GLY A 12 -69.26 -18.78 -5.54
CA GLY A 12 -69.89 -17.94 -6.57
C GLY A 12 -68.83 -17.49 -7.57
N LEU A 13 -68.89 -18.04 -8.80
CA LEU A 13 -68.08 -17.61 -9.94
C LEU A 13 -68.47 -16.18 -10.36
N CYS A 14 -67.53 -15.25 -10.29
CA CYS A 14 -67.55 -14.03 -11.10
C CYS A 14 -66.24 -13.96 -11.90
N ALA A 15 -66.34 -14.24 -13.20
CA ALA A 15 -65.28 -14.00 -14.15
C ALA A 15 -65.05 -12.49 -14.27
N THR A 16 -63.91 -12.01 -13.77
CA THR A 16 -63.38 -10.69 -14.11
C THR A 16 -62.25 -10.89 -15.10
N ALA A 17 -62.46 -10.38 -16.32
CA ALA A 17 -61.47 -10.39 -17.38
C ALA A 17 -60.24 -9.61 -16.93
N LEU A 18 -59.10 -10.29 -16.75
CA LEU A 18 -57.81 -9.63 -16.66
C LEU A 18 -57.51 -8.99 -18.02
N ALA A 19 -57.64 -7.67 -18.09
CA ALA A 19 -57.02 -6.89 -19.13
C ALA A 19 -55.50 -7.05 -18.99
N VAL A 20 -54.89 -7.78 -19.93
CA VAL A 20 -53.45 -7.79 -20.14
C VAL A 20 -53.06 -6.39 -20.60
N VAL A 21 -52.59 -5.56 -19.69
CA VAL A 21 -51.90 -4.32 -20.04
C VAL A 21 -50.57 -4.75 -20.68
N PRO A 22 -50.28 -4.38 -21.94
CA PRO A 22 -48.97 -4.63 -22.52
C PRO A 22 -47.96 -3.89 -21.64
N GLY A 23 -46.99 -4.62 -21.09
CA GLY A 23 -45.88 -4.01 -20.36
C GLY A 23 -45.20 -2.99 -21.26
N GLY A 24 -45.44 -1.70 -20.98
CA GLY A 24 -44.58 -0.64 -21.50
C GLY A 24 -43.14 -0.95 -21.13
N PRO A 25 -42.15 -0.53 -21.94
CA PRO A 25 -40.76 -0.78 -21.62
C PRO A 25 -40.50 -0.31 -20.19
N ARG A 26 -40.08 -1.24 -19.31
CA ARG A 26 -39.47 -0.88 -18.04
C ARG A 26 -38.36 0.10 -18.41
N ALA A 27 -38.52 1.37 -18.04
CA ALA A 27 -37.42 2.30 -18.07
C ALA A 27 -36.31 1.66 -17.22
N PHE A 28 -35.26 1.17 -17.87
CA PHE A 28 -34.02 0.87 -17.18
C PHE A 28 -33.62 2.20 -16.54
N ALA A 29 -33.69 2.28 -15.21
CA ALA A 29 -33.06 3.37 -14.50
C ALA A 29 -31.62 3.40 -14.99
N ALA A 30 -31.18 4.54 -15.54
CA ALA A 30 -29.80 4.71 -15.94
C ALA A 30 -28.94 4.36 -14.72
N SER A 31 -28.18 3.28 -14.82
CA SER A 31 -27.30 2.80 -13.77
C SER A 31 -26.35 3.94 -13.40
N SER A 32 -26.20 4.23 -12.11
CA SER A 32 -25.32 5.30 -11.64
C SER A 32 -23.87 5.04 -12.06
N PRO A 33 -23.08 6.09 -12.37
CA PRO A 33 -21.65 5.96 -12.60
C PRO A 33 -20.95 5.29 -11.41
N ALA A 34 -19.91 4.49 -11.70
CA ALA A 34 -19.06 3.93 -10.65
C ALA A 34 -18.08 5.01 -10.18
N THR A 35 -17.94 5.22 -8.87
CA THR A 35 -17.05 6.25 -8.32
C THR A 35 -16.06 5.69 -7.31
N PHE A 36 -14.84 6.20 -7.34
CA PHE A 36 -13.72 5.75 -6.51
C PHE A 36 -13.06 6.96 -5.88
N GLY A 37 -12.90 6.94 -4.56
CA GLY A 37 -12.21 8.00 -3.81
C GLY A 37 -10.69 7.91 -3.95
N PRO A 38 -9.96 8.98 -3.56
CA PRO A 38 -8.51 9.07 -3.71
C PRO A 38 -7.72 8.07 -2.85
N ASN A 39 -8.34 7.48 -1.83
CA ASN A 39 -7.71 6.45 -1.00
C ASN A 39 -7.88 5.03 -1.57
N ASP A 40 -8.50 4.87 -2.74
CA ASP A 40 -8.53 3.58 -3.41
C ASP A 40 -7.10 3.16 -3.78
N PRO A 41 -6.60 2.02 -3.27
CA PRO A 41 -5.21 1.58 -3.45
C PRO A 41 -4.87 1.22 -4.91
N ARG A 42 -5.87 1.17 -5.80
CA ARG A 42 -5.66 0.96 -7.24
C ARG A 42 -5.34 2.26 -7.98
N ILE A 43 -5.46 3.41 -7.31
CA ILE A 43 -5.01 4.71 -7.80
C ILE A 43 -3.64 5.00 -7.21
N GLU A 44 -2.62 4.94 -8.06
CA GLU A 44 -1.25 5.28 -7.71
C GLU A 44 -1.08 6.80 -7.83
N PHE A 45 -0.57 7.44 -6.78
CA PHE A 45 -0.24 8.86 -6.79
C PHE A 45 1.28 9.00 -6.78
N GLU A 46 1.81 9.78 -7.71
CA GLU A 46 3.22 10.15 -7.81
C GLU A 46 3.37 11.65 -7.58
N GLY A 47 4.42 12.06 -6.88
CA GLY A 47 4.63 13.43 -6.44
C GLY A 47 3.94 13.77 -5.11
N ARG A 48 3.88 15.08 -4.82
CA ARG A 48 3.41 15.62 -3.54
C ARG A 48 1.89 15.74 -3.50
N TRP A 49 1.23 14.73 -2.93
CA TRP A 49 -0.21 14.72 -2.70
C TRP A 49 -0.55 14.69 -1.21
N ALA A 50 -1.17 15.76 -0.71
CA ALA A 50 -1.89 15.70 0.56
C ALA A 50 -3.15 14.87 0.39
N LYS A 51 -3.42 13.96 1.34
CA LYS A 51 -4.62 13.13 1.34
C LYS A 51 -5.34 13.20 2.69
N ASP A 52 -6.65 13.29 2.63
CA ASP A 52 -7.56 13.00 3.74
C ASP A 52 -8.55 11.91 3.30
N ASP A 53 -9.59 11.63 4.09
CA ASP A 53 -10.54 10.54 3.82
C ASP A 53 -11.24 10.66 2.46
N ASP A 54 -11.45 11.89 1.94
CA ASP A 54 -12.27 12.17 0.76
C ASP A 54 -11.53 12.90 -0.36
N LEU A 55 -10.36 13.48 -0.11
CA LEU A 55 -9.66 14.38 -1.03
C LEU A 55 -8.19 14.00 -1.22
N ALA A 56 -7.72 14.21 -2.45
CA ALA A 56 -6.30 14.32 -2.78
C ALA A 56 -6.02 15.72 -3.32
N ILE A 57 -5.04 16.40 -2.73
CA ILE A 57 -4.68 17.79 -3.03
C ILE A 57 -3.21 17.85 -3.45
N THR A 58 -2.93 18.49 -4.59
CA THR A 58 -1.56 18.86 -4.96
C THR A 58 -1.50 20.30 -5.45
N VAL A 59 -0.36 20.92 -5.14
CA VAL A 59 0.01 22.30 -5.45
C VAL A 59 1.29 22.34 -6.30
N ASN A 60 1.76 21.16 -6.74
CA ASN A 60 3.04 20.99 -7.43
C ASN A 60 2.81 20.46 -8.85
N SER A 61 3.39 21.15 -9.82
CA SER A 61 3.53 20.67 -11.21
C SER A 61 4.30 19.35 -11.26
N GLY A 62 4.05 18.53 -12.29
CA GLY A 62 4.67 17.20 -12.45
C GLY A 62 4.08 16.10 -11.56
N SER A 63 3.34 16.45 -10.50
CA SER A 63 2.55 15.48 -9.73
C SER A 63 1.59 14.74 -10.66
N SER A 64 1.40 13.43 -10.45
CA SER A 64 0.54 12.64 -11.31
C SER A 64 -0.24 11.58 -10.54
N LEU A 65 -1.23 11.00 -11.21
CA LEU A 65 -1.87 9.78 -10.77
C LEU A 65 -2.08 8.82 -11.93
N ARG A 66 -1.94 7.53 -11.63
CA ARG A 66 -2.03 6.43 -12.59
C ARG A 66 -2.96 5.35 -12.06
N PHE A 67 -3.77 4.78 -12.95
CA PHE A 67 -4.62 3.64 -12.60
C PHE A 67 -5.06 2.89 -13.86
N ARG A 68 -5.53 1.66 -13.67
CA ARG A 68 -6.20 0.88 -14.72
C ARG A 68 -7.69 0.81 -14.45
N PHE A 69 -8.50 0.74 -15.51
CA PHE A 69 -9.95 0.71 -15.38
C PHE A 69 -10.62 -0.02 -16.55
N THR A 70 -11.85 -0.48 -16.34
CA THR A 70 -12.72 -0.99 -17.42
C THR A 70 -13.75 0.06 -17.83
N GLY A 71 -14.41 -0.12 -18.98
CA GLY A 71 -15.53 0.73 -19.40
C GLY A 71 -15.17 1.86 -20.37
N GLY A 72 -16.19 2.40 -21.02
CA GLY A 72 -16.04 3.28 -22.20
C GLY A 72 -15.80 4.77 -21.92
N THR A 73 -15.79 5.19 -20.65
CA THR A 73 -15.70 6.59 -20.25
C THR A 73 -14.92 6.76 -18.95
N LEU A 74 -14.08 7.79 -18.89
CA LEU A 74 -13.35 8.25 -17.71
C LEU A 74 -13.70 9.71 -17.45
N ALA A 75 -14.17 10.00 -16.24
CA ALA A 75 -14.37 11.34 -15.71
C ALA A 75 -13.70 11.47 -14.34
N ALA A 76 -13.52 12.71 -13.89
CA ALA A 76 -13.07 13.01 -12.54
C ALA A 76 -13.91 14.13 -11.92
N GLN A 77 -14.06 14.06 -10.60
CA GLN A 77 -14.74 15.07 -9.79
C GLN A 77 -13.70 15.86 -8.99
N PHE A 78 -13.73 17.17 -9.15
CA PHE A 78 -12.83 18.12 -8.50
C PHE A 78 -13.62 19.05 -7.57
N LYS A 79 -12.95 19.65 -6.61
CA LYS A 79 -13.49 20.81 -5.88
C LYS A 79 -12.87 22.07 -6.45
N THR A 80 -13.67 22.84 -7.20
CA THR A 80 -13.21 24.09 -7.84
C THR A 80 -13.62 25.34 -7.05
N THR A 81 -14.36 25.18 -5.95
CA THR A 81 -14.73 26.30 -5.07
C THR A 81 -13.47 26.99 -4.52
N GLY A 82 -13.32 28.28 -4.83
CA GLY A 82 -12.17 29.10 -4.42
C GLY A 82 -11.09 29.23 -5.49
N ILE A 83 -11.05 28.32 -6.48
CA ILE A 83 -10.07 28.34 -7.58
C ILE A 83 -10.40 29.51 -8.53
N THR A 84 -9.50 30.48 -8.61
CA THR A 84 -9.59 31.66 -9.48
C THR A 84 -8.80 31.45 -10.78
N VAL A 85 -7.68 30.73 -10.71
CA VAL A 85 -6.87 30.35 -11.87
C VAL A 85 -6.79 28.82 -11.95
N PRO A 86 -7.63 28.21 -12.80
CA PRO A 86 -7.66 26.76 -12.96
C PRO A 86 -6.34 26.19 -13.46
N SER A 87 -5.85 25.17 -12.75
CA SER A 87 -4.69 24.37 -13.17
C SER A 87 -4.99 23.57 -14.44
N GLN A 88 -3.92 23.14 -15.11
CA GLN A 88 -4.00 22.32 -16.32
C GLN A 88 -3.40 20.94 -16.06
N VAL A 89 -4.02 19.91 -16.63
CA VAL A 89 -3.54 18.53 -16.55
C VAL A 89 -3.42 17.93 -17.96
N TYR A 90 -2.42 17.08 -18.15
CA TYR A 90 -2.35 16.18 -19.30
C TYR A 90 -3.05 14.87 -18.95
N VAL A 91 -3.94 14.41 -19.83
CA VAL A 91 -4.62 13.13 -19.71
C VAL A 91 -4.18 12.24 -20.85
N SER A 92 -3.59 11.08 -20.53
CA SER A 92 -3.32 10.03 -21.50
C SER A 92 -4.09 8.77 -21.12
N VAL A 93 -4.76 8.17 -22.11
CA VAL A 93 -5.35 6.83 -21.99
C VAL A 93 -4.60 5.91 -22.94
N ASP A 94 -4.21 4.75 -22.43
CA ASP A 94 -3.49 3.70 -23.13
C ASP A 94 -2.16 4.14 -23.77
N ARG A 95 -1.48 5.11 -23.13
CA ARG A 95 -0.29 5.79 -23.66
C ARG A 95 -0.51 6.47 -25.01
N GLY A 96 -1.76 6.81 -25.33
CA GLY A 96 -2.07 7.68 -26.45
C GLY A 96 -1.52 9.09 -26.24
N GLU A 97 -1.54 9.90 -27.31
CA GLU A 97 -1.17 11.31 -27.24
C GLU A 97 -1.93 12.02 -26.13
N PRO A 98 -1.25 12.68 -25.17
CA PRO A 98 -1.93 13.33 -24.07
C PRO A 98 -2.82 14.49 -24.52
N SER A 99 -4.05 14.54 -24.02
CA SER A 99 -4.93 15.70 -24.17
C SER A 99 -4.70 16.69 -23.03
N LEU A 100 -4.72 17.99 -23.36
CA LEU A 100 -4.63 19.05 -22.36
C LEU A 100 -6.05 19.37 -21.84
N VAL A 101 -6.24 19.29 -20.53
CA VAL A 101 -7.51 19.55 -19.86
C VAL A 101 -7.33 20.65 -18.82
N LYS A 102 -8.21 21.65 -18.85
CA LYS A 102 -8.28 22.69 -17.82
C LYS A 102 -9.25 22.26 -16.72
N VAL A 103 -8.87 22.42 -15.45
CA VAL A 103 -9.67 21.96 -14.30
C VAL A 103 -10.57 23.08 -13.79
N ASP A 104 -11.56 23.46 -14.60
CA ASP A 104 -12.45 24.62 -14.36
C ASP A 104 -13.91 24.26 -14.04
N SER A 105 -14.18 22.98 -13.80
CA SER A 105 -15.49 22.45 -13.42
C SER A 105 -15.36 21.37 -12.35
N ASP A 106 -16.34 21.27 -11.46
CA ASP A 106 -16.40 20.23 -10.41
C ASP A 106 -16.53 18.82 -10.99
N ARG A 107 -16.96 18.68 -12.25
CA ARG A 107 -16.96 17.40 -12.98
C ARG A 107 -16.46 17.61 -14.39
N ILE A 108 -15.48 16.79 -14.80
CA ILE A 108 -14.87 16.85 -16.13
C ILE A 108 -14.79 15.44 -16.71
N VAL A 109 -15.26 15.27 -17.95
CA VAL A 109 -15.04 14.05 -18.73
C VAL A 109 -13.64 14.13 -19.33
N LEU A 110 -12.77 13.22 -18.94
CA LEU A 110 -11.36 13.20 -19.31
C LEU A 110 -11.12 12.36 -20.57
N ALA A 111 -11.90 11.29 -20.76
CA ALA A 111 -11.90 10.48 -21.98
C ALA A 111 -13.26 9.79 -22.19
N GLU A 112 -13.64 9.60 -23.45
CA GLU A 112 -14.88 8.92 -23.85
C GLU A 112 -14.69 8.16 -25.17
N GLY A 113 -15.64 7.28 -25.50
CA GLY A 113 -15.57 6.45 -26.70
C GLY A 113 -14.52 5.34 -26.62
N LEU A 114 -14.12 4.96 -25.41
CA LEU A 114 -13.20 3.85 -25.16
C LEU A 114 -13.93 2.50 -25.32
N ASP A 115 -13.19 1.41 -25.57
CA ASP A 115 -13.77 0.07 -25.71
C ASP A 115 -14.19 -0.49 -24.34
N PRO A 116 -15.49 -0.60 -24.05
CA PRO A 116 -15.97 -1.01 -22.73
C PRO A 116 -15.62 -2.46 -22.38
N ALA A 117 -15.21 -3.28 -23.35
CA ALA A 117 -14.85 -4.68 -23.14
C ALA A 117 -13.37 -4.87 -22.74
N THR A 118 -12.57 -3.81 -22.73
CA THR A 118 -11.14 -3.89 -22.44
C THR A 118 -10.74 -3.14 -21.17
N THR A 119 -9.59 -3.50 -20.63
CA THR A 119 -8.94 -2.76 -19.53
C THR A 119 -8.04 -1.67 -20.11
N HIS A 120 -8.30 -0.42 -19.74
CA HIS A 120 -7.53 0.76 -20.10
C HIS A 120 -6.54 1.16 -19.00
N THR A 121 -5.51 1.92 -19.35
CA THR A 121 -4.59 2.58 -18.40
C THR A 121 -4.70 4.09 -18.56
N ALA A 122 -4.97 4.81 -17.47
CA ALA A 122 -4.97 6.27 -17.45
C ALA A 122 -3.74 6.80 -16.71
N GLU A 123 -3.15 7.87 -17.23
CA GLU A 123 -2.18 8.73 -16.56
C GLU A 123 -2.69 10.17 -16.63
N ILE A 124 -2.83 10.82 -15.48
CA ILE A 124 -3.22 12.23 -15.36
C ILE A 124 -2.07 12.94 -14.67
N VAL A 125 -1.42 13.85 -15.40
CA VAL A 125 -0.23 14.59 -14.92
C VAL A 125 -0.57 16.06 -14.80
N VAL A 126 -0.26 16.67 -13.66
CA VAL A 126 -0.38 18.11 -13.46
C VAL A 126 0.67 18.79 -14.33
N LYS A 127 0.20 19.47 -15.39
CA LYS A 127 1.07 20.27 -16.25
C LYS A 127 1.61 21.45 -15.45
N ASP A 128 0.70 22.19 -14.82
CA ASP A 128 1.05 23.38 -14.07
C ASP A 128 0.00 23.79 -13.03
N VAL A 129 0.46 24.50 -12.01
CA VAL A 129 -0.33 25.22 -11.01
C VAL A 129 0.14 26.68 -11.02
N ASP A 130 -0.78 27.64 -11.04
CA ASP A 130 -0.41 29.06 -11.19
C ASP A 130 0.53 29.53 -10.09
N GLU A 131 1.56 30.31 -10.47
CA GLU A 131 2.60 30.68 -9.51
C GLU A 131 2.21 31.78 -8.53
N TYR A 132 1.32 32.69 -8.93
CA TYR A 132 1.01 33.91 -8.18
C TYR A 132 -0.19 33.75 -7.26
N GLU A 133 -1.21 33.04 -7.73
CA GLU A 133 -2.40 32.78 -6.95
C GLU A 133 -2.09 31.94 -5.71
N ASN A 134 -2.87 32.14 -4.64
CA ASN A 134 -2.71 31.35 -3.43
C ASN A 134 -2.81 29.85 -3.72
N ARG A 135 -1.72 29.13 -3.53
CA ARG A 135 -1.66 27.66 -3.65
C ARG A 135 -1.14 26.98 -2.39
N TRP A 136 -0.77 27.75 -1.36
CA TRP A 136 -0.19 27.19 -0.15
C TRP A 136 -1.17 27.06 1.02
N ILE A 137 -2.14 27.97 1.13
CA ILE A 137 -3.04 28.07 2.30
C ILE A 137 -4.47 27.79 1.85
N MET A 138 -5.20 26.89 2.53
CA MET A 138 -6.61 26.64 2.22
C MET A 138 -7.50 27.85 2.59
N PRO A 139 -8.53 28.20 1.79
CA PRO A 139 -8.87 27.62 0.48
C PRO A 139 -7.93 28.08 -0.64
N LEU A 140 -7.61 27.17 -1.56
CA LEU A 140 -6.72 27.44 -2.69
C LEU A 140 -7.42 28.31 -3.75
N GLN A 141 -6.62 29.14 -4.42
CA GLN A 141 -6.93 29.91 -5.61
C GLN A 141 -6.34 29.28 -6.88
N SER A 142 -5.29 28.47 -6.76
CA SER A 142 -4.81 27.55 -7.78
C SER A 142 -4.30 26.25 -7.15
N GLY A 143 -4.45 25.13 -7.86
CA GLY A 143 -4.11 23.79 -7.39
C GLY A 143 -5.13 22.76 -7.86
N ILE A 144 -4.83 21.47 -7.62
CA ILE A 144 -5.73 20.36 -7.92
C ILE A 144 -6.30 19.82 -6.62
N VAL A 145 -7.63 19.81 -6.52
CA VAL A 145 -8.37 19.16 -5.41
C VAL A 145 -9.25 18.07 -6.00
N LEU A 146 -8.72 16.85 -6.09
CA LEU A 146 -9.43 15.67 -6.59
C LEU A 146 -10.28 15.06 -5.48
N SER A 147 -11.53 14.72 -5.80
CA SER A 147 -12.44 14.03 -4.88
C SER A 147 -12.79 12.61 -5.33
N LYS A 148 -13.03 12.39 -6.64
CA LYS A 148 -13.40 11.07 -7.15
C LYS A 148 -12.91 10.85 -8.57
N ILE A 149 -12.53 9.62 -8.87
CA ILE A 149 -12.53 9.08 -10.23
C ILE A 149 -13.93 8.52 -10.51
N GLU A 150 -14.48 8.87 -11.66
CA GLU A 150 -15.80 8.43 -12.12
C GLU A 150 -15.65 7.63 -13.40
N LEU A 151 -16.17 6.41 -13.41
CA LEU A 151 -16.15 5.50 -14.54
C LEU A 151 -17.57 5.20 -15.03
N ALA A 152 -17.67 4.57 -16.20
CA ALA A 152 -18.93 4.06 -16.72
C ALA A 152 -19.67 3.18 -15.67
N PRO A 153 -21.01 3.12 -15.70
CA PRO A 153 -21.74 2.27 -14.77
C PRO A 153 -21.29 0.80 -14.83
N GLY A 154 -21.02 0.20 -13.67
CA GLY A 154 -20.51 -1.18 -13.56
C GLY A 154 -19.02 -1.36 -13.89
N ALA A 155 -18.33 -0.30 -14.32
CA ALA A 155 -16.88 -0.31 -14.47
C ALA A 155 -16.16 -0.40 -13.12
N THR A 156 -14.93 -0.89 -13.17
CA THR A 156 -14.10 -1.11 -11.99
C THR A 156 -12.68 -0.61 -12.20
N LEU A 157 -12.05 -0.11 -11.15
CA LEU A 157 -10.61 0.03 -11.12
C LEU A 157 -9.93 -1.34 -11.06
N VAL A 158 -8.83 -1.47 -11.79
CA VAL A 158 -7.97 -2.65 -11.86
C VAL A 158 -6.62 -2.31 -11.24
N SER A 159 -6.00 -3.27 -10.55
CA SER A 159 -4.72 -3.04 -9.89
C SER A 159 -3.61 -2.67 -10.89
N LEU A 160 -2.84 -1.63 -10.58
CA LEU A 160 -1.63 -1.24 -11.31
C LEU A 160 -0.39 -1.46 -10.41
N PRO A 161 0.21 -2.66 -10.42
CA PRO A 161 1.38 -2.97 -9.59
C PRO A 161 2.69 -2.53 -10.22
N ARG A 162 2.98 -1.23 -10.13
CA ARG A 162 4.34 -0.71 -10.32
C ARG A 162 4.94 -0.40 -8.96
N THR A 163 6.22 -0.67 -8.82
CA THR A 163 7.04 -0.08 -7.76
C THR A 163 8.26 0.48 -8.47
N ALA A 164 8.38 1.81 -8.47
CA ALA A 164 9.53 2.49 -9.03
C ALA A 164 10.82 1.92 -8.41
N GLN A 165 11.89 1.86 -9.20
CA GLN A 165 13.16 1.32 -8.72
C GLN A 165 13.82 2.24 -7.71
N HIS A 166 13.56 3.54 -7.88
CA HIS A 166 14.24 4.61 -7.20
C HIS A 166 13.22 5.63 -6.70
N ARG A 167 13.61 6.42 -5.72
CA ARG A 167 12.86 7.59 -5.29
C ARG A 167 13.75 8.82 -5.28
N LEU A 168 13.25 9.89 -5.90
CA LEU A 168 13.96 11.14 -6.07
C LEU A 168 13.13 12.31 -5.55
N GLU A 169 13.77 13.22 -4.82
CA GLU A 169 13.16 14.50 -4.47
C GLU A 169 13.95 15.63 -5.13
N PHE A 170 13.23 16.59 -5.71
CA PHE A 170 13.79 17.81 -6.27
C PHE A 170 13.18 18.99 -5.55
N TYR A 171 14.04 19.83 -4.97
CA TYR A 171 13.66 21.07 -4.34
C TYR A 171 14.29 22.23 -5.07
N GLY A 172 13.48 23.17 -5.54
CA GLY A 172 13.97 24.36 -6.21
C GLY A 172 12.88 25.41 -6.42
N ASP A 173 13.19 26.34 -7.30
CA ASP A 173 12.38 27.53 -7.55
C ASP A 173 11.54 27.42 -8.84
N SER A 174 11.31 28.56 -9.51
CA SER A 174 10.59 28.64 -10.79
C SER A 174 11.16 27.73 -11.87
N VAL A 175 12.48 27.44 -11.83
CA VAL A 175 13.07 26.50 -12.78
C VAL A 175 12.55 25.09 -12.52
N THR A 176 12.54 24.65 -11.25
CA THR A 176 12.06 23.30 -10.90
C THR A 176 10.54 23.18 -11.03
N GLU A 177 9.80 24.29 -11.03
CA GLU A 177 8.37 24.32 -11.36
C GLU A 177 8.10 24.16 -12.88
N GLY A 178 9.06 24.57 -13.72
CA GLY A 178 8.90 24.62 -15.18
C GLY A 178 8.28 25.92 -15.70
N VAL A 179 8.44 27.03 -14.96
CA VAL A 179 7.94 28.36 -15.36
C VAL A 179 8.60 28.79 -16.68
N MET A 180 7.78 29.29 -17.61
CA MET A 180 8.21 29.75 -18.95
C MET A 180 8.86 28.67 -19.84
N ALA A 181 8.71 27.39 -19.51
CA ALA A 181 9.31 26.30 -20.28
C ALA A 181 8.84 26.29 -21.75
N LEU A 182 7.57 26.60 -22.00
CA LEU A 182 6.95 26.57 -23.34
C LEU A 182 7.06 27.91 -24.09
N CYS A 183 6.96 29.03 -23.38
CA CYS A 183 7.01 30.37 -23.96
C CYS A 183 7.48 31.42 -22.95
N PRO A 184 8.00 32.58 -23.41
CA PRO A 184 8.59 33.61 -22.56
C PRO A 184 7.55 34.51 -21.89
N THR A 185 6.45 33.94 -21.40
CA THR A 185 5.38 34.63 -20.67
C THR A 185 5.09 33.87 -19.39
N LEU A 186 4.78 34.60 -18.31
CA LEU A 186 4.38 33.98 -17.04
C LEU A 186 2.94 33.46 -17.13
N GLY A 187 2.64 32.45 -16.32
CA GLY A 187 1.30 31.88 -16.18
C GLY A 187 1.14 30.47 -16.76
N VAL A 188 0.01 29.85 -16.42
CA VAL A 188 -0.26 28.41 -16.60
C VAL A 188 -0.18 27.91 -18.04
N ASP A 189 -0.35 28.78 -19.05
CA ASP A 189 -0.26 28.38 -20.45
C ASP A 189 1.20 28.15 -20.89
N CYS A 190 2.16 28.90 -20.35
CA CYS A 190 3.57 28.84 -20.72
C CYS A 190 4.45 28.02 -19.76
N ALA A 191 3.98 27.79 -18.54
CA ALA A 191 4.63 26.91 -17.58
C ALA A 191 4.24 25.43 -17.83
N ASP A 192 5.19 24.52 -17.67
CA ASP A 192 4.96 23.08 -17.85
C ASP A 192 6.00 22.25 -17.08
N GLY A 193 5.61 21.76 -15.90
CA GLY A 193 6.44 20.92 -15.07
C GLY A 193 6.82 19.59 -15.73
N THR A 194 6.07 19.12 -16.74
CA THR A 194 6.42 17.88 -17.48
C THR A 194 7.58 18.05 -18.45
N LYS A 195 7.98 19.30 -18.72
CA LYS A 195 9.17 19.61 -19.51
C LYS A 195 10.38 19.94 -18.64
N ASP A 196 10.19 20.08 -17.34
CA ASP A 196 11.24 20.42 -16.40
C ASP A 196 12.29 19.31 -16.26
N TYR A 197 13.53 19.70 -15.90
CA TYR A 197 14.64 18.79 -15.76
C TYR A 197 14.40 17.75 -14.65
N ALA A 198 13.72 18.11 -13.55
CA ALA A 198 13.39 17.18 -12.47
C ALA A 198 12.48 16.06 -12.97
N TYR A 199 11.39 16.42 -13.65
CA TYR A 199 10.46 15.48 -14.24
C TYR A 199 11.16 14.54 -15.24
N LEU A 200 11.98 15.10 -16.12
CA LEU A 200 12.71 14.33 -17.14
C LEU A 200 13.73 13.36 -16.52
N VAL A 201 14.44 13.76 -15.46
CA VAL A 201 15.37 12.89 -14.73
C VAL A 201 14.63 11.76 -14.02
N GLY A 202 13.51 12.08 -13.36
CA GLY A 202 12.64 11.10 -12.71
C GLY A 202 12.16 10.01 -13.67
N ARG A 203 11.63 10.43 -14.82
CA ARG A 203 11.20 9.51 -15.89
C ARG A 203 12.36 8.69 -16.46
N ALA A 204 13.55 9.27 -16.60
CA ALA A 204 14.70 8.57 -17.13
C ALA A 204 15.16 7.41 -16.20
N PHE A 205 15.04 7.57 -14.88
CA PHE A 205 15.42 6.53 -13.93
C PHE A 205 14.28 5.60 -13.51
N ASP A 206 13.06 5.79 -14.01
CA ASP A 206 11.85 5.11 -13.49
C ASP A 206 11.77 5.28 -11.96
N ALA A 207 11.87 6.54 -11.53
CA ALA A 207 11.86 6.92 -10.13
C ALA A 207 10.51 7.54 -9.74
N ASP A 208 10.01 7.20 -8.56
CA ASP A 208 8.99 7.98 -7.88
C ASP A 208 9.58 9.36 -7.60
N THR A 209 9.01 10.41 -8.20
CA THR A 209 9.62 11.74 -8.18
C THR A 209 8.74 12.76 -7.47
N ASP A 210 9.28 13.40 -6.43
CA ASP A 210 8.70 14.60 -5.84
C ASP A 210 9.37 15.83 -6.45
N GLN A 211 8.70 16.45 -7.42
CA GLN A 211 9.07 17.74 -7.98
C GLN A 211 8.46 18.85 -7.13
N VAL A 212 9.29 19.54 -6.32
CA VAL A 212 8.89 20.63 -5.43
C VAL A 212 9.55 21.92 -5.90
N GLY A 213 8.84 22.61 -6.79
CA GLY A 213 9.25 23.88 -7.37
C GLY A 213 8.25 24.97 -7.05
N PHE A 214 8.72 26.10 -6.53
CA PHE A 214 7.88 27.28 -6.30
C PHE A 214 8.55 28.54 -6.83
N GLY A 215 7.86 29.25 -7.71
CA GLY A 215 8.30 30.51 -8.28
C GLY A 215 8.79 31.51 -7.24
N LYS A 216 9.90 32.19 -7.55
CA LYS A 216 10.61 33.15 -6.68
C LYS A 216 11.18 32.60 -5.37
N GLN A 217 10.97 31.32 -5.04
CA GLN A 217 11.42 30.79 -3.75
C GLN A 217 12.96 30.73 -3.66
N GLY A 218 13.48 30.97 -2.46
CA GLY A 218 14.86 30.77 -2.07
C GLY A 218 14.96 30.27 -0.63
N VAL A 219 16.20 30.15 -0.12
CA VAL A 219 16.44 29.77 1.29
C VAL A 219 16.23 30.94 2.26
N ILE A 220 16.22 32.18 1.76
CA ILE A 220 15.84 33.39 2.49
C ILE A 220 14.57 33.99 1.88
N GLN A 221 14.48 33.97 0.55
CA GLN A 221 13.36 34.55 -0.18
C GLN A 221 12.10 33.67 -0.11
N PRO A 222 10.95 34.19 0.39
CA PRO A 222 9.68 33.47 0.28
C PRO A 222 9.23 33.33 -1.18
N GLY A 223 8.56 32.21 -1.49
CA GLY A 223 8.00 31.92 -2.80
C GLY A 223 6.70 32.67 -3.09
N HIS A 224 6.29 32.65 -4.36
CA HIS A 224 4.96 33.11 -4.77
C HIS A 224 3.85 32.14 -4.31
N GLY A 225 2.59 32.59 -4.40
CA GLY A 225 1.43 31.76 -4.05
C GLY A 225 1.26 31.49 -2.55
N ASN A 226 1.76 32.41 -1.71
CA ASN A 226 1.84 32.33 -0.24
C ASN A 226 2.76 31.23 0.30
N VAL A 227 3.66 30.71 -0.52
CA VAL A 227 4.65 29.73 -0.08
C VAL A 227 5.74 30.45 0.73
N GLY A 228 6.13 29.85 1.86
CA GLY A 228 7.23 30.35 2.68
C GLY A 228 8.60 30.23 1.99
N THR A 229 9.66 30.42 2.77
CA THR A 229 11.03 30.06 2.36
C THR A 229 11.18 28.54 2.18
N ALA A 230 12.25 28.11 1.51
CA ALA A 230 12.53 26.68 1.31
C ALA A 230 12.53 25.89 2.64
N SER A 231 13.01 26.49 3.73
CA SER A 231 13.05 25.83 5.05
C SER A 231 11.66 25.70 5.70
N GLU A 232 10.78 26.67 5.47
CA GLU A 232 9.41 26.67 6.00
C GLU A 232 8.48 25.72 5.24
N SER A 233 8.68 25.57 3.92
CA SER A 233 7.88 24.65 3.09
C SER A 233 8.41 23.21 3.08
N PHE A 234 9.66 22.97 3.47
CA PHE A 234 10.23 21.63 3.50
C PHE A 234 9.50 20.71 4.48
N GLY A 235 9.12 19.52 4.02
CA GLY A 235 8.37 18.54 4.80
C GLY A 235 6.86 18.79 4.84
N TRP A 236 6.32 19.63 3.95
CA TRP A 236 4.88 19.91 3.84
C TRP A 236 4.39 19.67 2.41
N TYR A 237 3.16 19.16 2.28
CA TYR A 237 2.45 19.14 1.01
C TYR A 237 1.89 20.53 0.68
N LEU A 238 1.34 21.19 1.71
CA LEU A 238 0.86 22.56 1.75
C LEU A 238 0.70 22.99 3.23
N SER A 239 0.36 24.25 3.51
CA SER A 239 0.21 24.73 4.89
C SER A 239 -0.81 23.91 5.68
N GLY A 240 -0.38 23.32 6.79
CA GLY A 240 -1.23 22.49 7.66
C GLY A 240 -1.32 21.01 7.27
N TYR A 241 -0.69 20.61 6.16
CA TYR A 241 -0.64 19.23 5.70
C TYR A 241 0.81 18.73 5.66
N PRO A 242 1.31 18.12 6.75
CA PRO A 242 2.68 17.62 6.80
C PRO A 242 2.86 16.48 5.79
N ALA A 243 4.01 16.45 5.14
CA ALA A 243 4.34 15.38 4.22
C ALA A 243 4.75 14.11 4.96
N ALA A 244 4.32 12.95 4.46
CA ALA A 244 4.80 11.68 4.96
C ALA A 244 6.31 11.50 4.67
N PRO A 245 7.08 10.85 5.55
CA PRO A 245 8.45 10.46 5.25
C PRO A 245 8.52 9.64 3.96
N SER A 246 9.43 10.02 3.07
CA SER A 246 9.56 9.48 1.71
C SER A 246 10.76 8.55 1.55
N ASP A 247 11.80 8.67 2.39
CA ASP A 247 13.08 7.91 2.32
C ASP A 247 13.67 7.84 0.90
N PRO A 248 14.03 9.00 0.30
CA PRO A 248 14.52 9.05 -1.07
C PRO A 248 15.94 8.51 -1.19
N ASP A 249 16.27 7.90 -2.33
CA ASP A 249 17.64 7.50 -2.61
C ASP A 249 18.54 8.71 -2.90
N ALA A 250 17.98 9.76 -3.51
CA ALA A 250 18.68 11.01 -3.74
C ALA A 250 17.75 12.24 -3.68
N VAL A 251 18.31 13.36 -3.20
CA VAL A 251 17.66 14.67 -3.11
C VAL A 251 18.47 15.68 -3.90
N VAL A 252 17.84 16.35 -4.85
CA VAL A 252 18.43 17.41 -5.66
C VAL A 252 17.95 18.76 -5.14
N VAL A 253 18.89 19.66 -4.82
CA VAL A 253 18.59 21.00 -4.30
C VAL A 253 19.11 22.04 -5.29
N ASN A 254 18.19 22.78 -5.90
CA ASN A 254 18.48 23.85 -6.86
C ASN A 254 17.84 25.17 -6.39
N PHE A 255 18.36 25.71 -5.29
CA PHE A 255 18.00 27.03 -4.76
C PHE A 255 19.21 27.96 -4.79
N GLY A 256 18.92 29.26 -4.89
CA GLY A 256 19.90 30.34 -4.74
C GLY A 256 19.71 31.48 -5.72
N ALA A 257 19.10 31.24 -6.90
CA ALA A 257 18.88 32.27 -7.91
C ALA A 257 18.08 33.46 -7.35
N ASN A 258 16.96 33.18 -6.67
CA ASN A 258 16.11 34.21 -6.08
C ASN A 258 16.68 34.84 -4.80
N ASP A 259 17.74 34.25 -4.24
CA ASP A 259 18.45 34.82 -3.10
C ASP A 259 19.54 35.82 -3.55
N ALA A 260 19.69 36.11 -4.85
CA ALA A 260 20.67 37.08 -5.39
C ALA A 260 20.74 38.45 -4.69
N PRO A 261 19.63 39.03 -4.17
CA PRO A 261 19.70 40.29 -3.41
C PRO A 261 20.41 40.18 -2.06
N TYR A 262 20.60 38.98 -1.52
CA TYR A 262 21.18 38.74 -0.20
C TYR A 262 22.68 38.44 -0.33
N PRO A 263 23.55 39.13 0.42
CA PRO A 263 24.98 38.86 0.36
C PRO A 263 25.34 37.55 1.08
N ALA A 264 26.56 37.06 0.83
CA ALA A 264 27.03 35.76 1.33
C ALA A 264 26.91 35.61 2.86
N GLU A 265 27.11 36.67 3.64
CA GLU A 265 26.97 36.64 5.10
C GLU A 265 25.54 36.31 5.58
N GLN A 266 24.52 36.57 4.77
CA GLN A 266 23.14 36.22 5.05
C GLN A 266 22.78 34.85 4.45
N PHE A 267 23.21 34.61 3.20
CA PHE A 267 22.89 33.39 2.44
C PHE A 267 23.53 32.14 3.04
N VAL A 268 24.84 32.16 3.30
CA VAL A 268 25.62 30.97 3.71
C VAL A 268 25.07 30.29 4.97
N PRO A 269 24.73 31.01 6.06
CA PRO A 269 24.14 30.38 7.25
C PRO A 269 22.80 29.71 6.98
N ARG A 270 21.96 30.31 6.13
CA ARG A 270 20.60 29.83 5.83
C ARG A 270 20.63 28.63 4.91
N TYR A 271 21.43 28.68 3.85
CA TYR A 271 21.63 27.53 2.95
C TYR A 271 22.24 26.33 3.69
N ARG A 272 23.22 26.57 4.59
CA ARG A 272 23.78 25.50 5.44
C ARG A 272 22.74 24.90 6.38
N ALA A 273 21.88 25.72 6.98
CA ALA A 273 20.80 25.23 7.84
C ALA A 273 19.81 24.38 7.04
N TYR A 274 19.46 24.81 5.83
CA TYR A 274 18.58 24.07 4.94
C TYR A 274 19.15 22.70 4.55
N LEU A 275 20.41 22.61 4.10
CA LEU A 275 21.02 21.30 3.79
C LEU A 275 21.09 20.36 5.01
N ARG A 276 21.27 20.91 6.22
CA ARG A 276 21.20 20.12 7.46
C ARG A 276 19.77 19.62 7.74
N GLN A 277 18.75 20.42 7.47
CA GLN A 277 17.35 20.03 7.58
C GLN A 277 17.05 18.87 6.61
N VAL A 278 17.49 18.98 5.35
CA VAL A 278 17.35 17.92 4.33
C VAL A 278 18.05 16.64 4.79
N ARG A 279 19.31 16.71 5.25
CA ARG A 279 20.06 15.55 5.76
C ARG A 279 19.40 14.92 6.99
N ALA A 280 18.84 15.73 7.89
CA ALA A 280 18.18 15.22 9.09
C ALA A 280 16.92 14.42 8.75
N ALA A 281 16.15 14.87 7.75
CA ALA A 281 14.99 14.13 7.25
C ALA A 281 15.37 12.90 6.41
N ASN A 282 16.51 12.97 5.71
CA ASN A 282 16.98 11.95 4.78
C ASN A 282 18.41 11.49 5.12
N PRO A 283 18.61 10.66 6.17
CA PRO A 283 19.94 10.32 6.68
C PRO A 283 20.84 9.59 5.68
N ASP A 284 20.26 8.75 4.82
CA ASP A 284 21.02 7.87 3.92
C ASP A 284 21.09 8.39 2.47
N ALA A 285 20.25 9.36 2.09
CA ALA A 285 20.13 9.86 0.73
C ALA A 285 21.40 10.53 0.18
N LEU A 286 21.65 10.41 -1.12
CA LEU A 286 22.61 11.27 -1.83
C LEU A 286 22.01 12.67 -2.04
N ILE A 287 22.62 13.70 -1.47
CA ILE A 287 22.19 15.10 -1.65
C ILE A 287 23.03 15.75 -2.74
N LEU A 288 22.40 16.19 -3.83
CA LEU A 288 23.03 16.93 -4.93
C LEU A 288 22.66 18.41 -4.82
N ALA A 289 23.56 19.21 -4.24
CA ALA A 289 23.41 20.67 -4.18
C ALA A 289 23.89 21.28 -5.50
N MET A 290 22.93 21.66 -6.35
CA MET A 290 23.21 22.23 -7.66
C MET A 290 23.57 23.71 -7.56
N ARG A 291 24.56 24.11 -8.36
CA ARG A 291 24.79 25.52 -8.69
C ARG A 291 23.57 26.04 -9.47
N PRO A 292 22.94 27.15 -9.06
CA PRO A 292 21.94 27.83 -9.87
C PRO A 292 22.46 28.08 -11.29
N PHE A 293 21.62 27.91 -12.31
CA PHE A 293 22.08 27.97 -13.71
C PHE A 293 22.68 29.34 -14.07
N ASP A 294 22.14 30.41 -13.51
CA ASP A 294 22.64 31.80 -13.63
C ASP A 294 23.98 32.05 -12.91
N GLY A 295 24.38 31.15 -12.00
CA GLY A 295 25.60 31.23 -11.22
C GLY A 295 25.52 31.99 -9.91
N THR A 296 24.32 32.44 -9.54
CA THR A 296 24.11 33.10 -8.25
C THR A 296 24.57 32.20 -7.11
N HIS A 297 25.31 32.79 -6.15
CA HIS A 297 25.88 32.10 -4.99
C HIS A 297 26.73 30.85 -5.28
N ALA A 298 27.27 30.68 -6.49
CA ALA A 298 28.00 29.48 -6.87
C ALA A 298 29.15 29.12 -5.90
N SER A 299 30.00 30.10 -5.56
CA SER A 299 31.11 29.91 -4.61
C SER A 299 30.65 29.63 -3.19
N ASP A 300 29.53 30.26 -2.79
CA ASP A 300 28.98 30.15 -1.45
C ASP A 300 28.40 28.75 -1.21
N ILE A 301 27.63 28.24 -2.17
CA ILE A 301 27.06 26.89 -2.15
C ILE A 301 28.19 25.84 -2.12
N ALA A 302 29.19 25.96 -3.00
CA ALA A 302 30.34 25.06 -3.02
C ALA A 302 31.09 25.09 -1.67
N GLY A 303 31.28 26.28 -1.09
CA GLY A 303 31.90 26.47 0.21
C GLY A 303 31.08 25.85 1.37
N VAL A 304 29.76 25.96 1.33
CA VAL A 304 28.88 25.30 2.31
C VAL A 304 29.02 23.80 2.23
N VAL A 305 28.88 23.21 1.04
CA VAL A 305 28.97 21.75 0.84
C VAL A 305 30.33 21.23 1.31
N GLY A 306 31.43 21.87 0.92
CA GLY A 306 32.77 21.48 1.36
C GLY A 306 32.96 21.54 2.89
N ALA A 307 32.30 22.50 3.56
CA ALA A 307 32.35 22.66 5.01
C ALA A 307 31.37 21.78 5.80
N LEU A 308 30.47 21.02 5.15
CA LEU A 308 29.60 20.08 5.85
C LEU A 308 30.32 18.81 6.28
N HIS A 309 31.42 18.45 5.60
CA HIS A 309 32.15 17.18 5.79
C HIS A 309 31.25 15.94 5.67
N ASP A 310 30.16 16.04 4.92
CA ASP A 310 29.25 14.94 4.61
C ASP A 310 29.60 14.35 3.24
N ARG A 311 30.04 13.09 3.23
CA ARG A 311 30.43 12.38 2.01
C ARG A 311 29.26 12.07 1.06
N HIS A 312 28.02 12.18 1.52
CA HIS A 312 26.82 11.97 0.71
C HIS A 312 26.16 13.31 0.33
N THR A 313 26.82 14.45 0.53
CA THR A 313 26.39 15.74 -0.02
C THR A 313 27.40 16.23 -1.05
N VAL A 314 26.97 16.39 -2.30
CA VAL A 314 27.82 16.68 -3.47
C VAL A 314 27.41 18.00 -4.10
N TYR A 315 28.39 18.86 -4.35
CA TYR A 315 28.19 20.07 -5.16
C TYR A 315 28.19 19.69 -6.64
N VAL A 316 27.13 20.08 -7.35
CA VAL A 316 27.00 19.87 -8.80
C VAL A 316 27.21 21.20 -9.51
N ASP A 317 28.37 21.34 -10.13
CA ASP A 317 28.69 22.51 -10.94
C ASP A 317 27.96 22.46 -12.28
N THR A 318 27.04 23.40 -12.47
CA THR A 318 26.22 23.58 -13.68
C THR A 318 26.82 24.56 -14.68
N THR A 319 28.06 25.03 -14.46
CA THR A 319 28.73 25.98 -15.34
C THR A 319 28.74 25.48 -16.79
N GLY A 320 28.24 26.32 -17.70
CA GLY A 320 28.19 26.02 -19.13
C GLY A 320 27.17 24.95 -19.54
N TRP A 321 26.30 24.50 -18.64
CA TRP A 321 25.25 23.56 -19.00
C TRP A 321 24.25 24.18 -19.97
N LEU A 322 23.85 25.43 -19.75
CA LEU A 322 22.89 26.16 -20.59
C LEU A 322 23.56 27.36 -21.28
N GLY A 323 23.17 27.62 -22.54
CA GLY A 323 23.55 28.82 -23.30
C GLY A 323 22.34 29.69 -23.64
N GLU A 324 22.54 30.78 -24.38
CA GLU A 324 21.49 31.75 -24.69
C GLU A 324 20.26 31.15 -25.40
N GLY A 325 20.47 30.24 -26.35
CA GLY A 325 19.38 29.54 -27.05
C GLY A 325 18.62 28.51 -26.20
N ASP A 326 19.13 28.18 -25.02
CA ASP A 326 18.50 27.26 -24.08
C ASP A 326 17.55 28.00 -23.11
N LEU A 327 17.42 29.33 -23.21
CA LEU A 327 16.62 30.17 -22.31
C LEU A 327 15.37 30.77 -23.00
N GLY A 328 14.22 30.69 -22.33
CA GLY A 328 13.01 31.48 -22.58
C GLY A 328 13.05 32.81 -21.82
N GLY A 329 12.70 33.91 -22.50
CA GLY A 329 12.65 35.24 -21.89
C GLY A 329 14.01 35.73 -21.35
N GLY A 330 15.11 35.12 -21.79
CA GLY A 330 16.48 35.46 -21.42
C GLY A 330 16.94 35.01 -20.02
N SER A 331 16.11 34.30 -19.25
CA SER A 331 16.44 33.95 -17.85
C SER A 331 16.02 32.55 -17.40
N HIS A 332 14.89 32.03 -17.90
CA HIS A 332 14.39 30.70 -17.52
C HIS A 332 14.74 29.68 -18.60
N PRO A 333 15.07 28.41 -18.28
CA PRO A 333 15.27 27.41 -19.33
C PRO A 333 13.99 27.19 -20.15
N ASN A 334 14.13 27.11 -21.48
CA ASN A 334 13.04 26.64 -22.34
C ASN A 334 13.05 25.10 -22.40
N VAL A 335 12.12 24.48 -23.14
CA VAL A 335 12.06 23.01 -23.31
C VAL A 335 13.42 22.38 -23.67
N GLN A 336 14.18 23.01 -24.58
CA GLN A 336 15.50 22.52 -24.96
C GLN A 336 16.49 22.65 -23.80
N GLY A 337 16.47 23.77 -23.08
CA GLY A 337 17.30 24.00 -21.91
C GLY A 337 17.04 22.99 -20.79
N HIS A 338 15.78 22.74 -20.44
CA HIS A 338 15.45 21.72 -19.43
C HIS A 338 15.90 20.32 -19.86
N ARG A 339 15.72 19.95 -21.13
CA ARG A 339 16.21 18.65 -21.65
C ARG A 339 17.72 18.52 -21.52
N LYS A 340 18.46 19.58 -21.88
CA LYS A 340 19.91 19.61 -21.76
C LYS A 340 20.36 19.54 -20.31
N ALA A 341 19.68 20.23 -19.40
CA ALA A 341 19.95 20.14 -17.96
C ALA A 341 19.68 18.72 -17.43
N ALA A 342 18.58 18.09 -17.83
CA ALA A 342 18.25 16.71 -17.48
C ALA A 342 19.33 15.73 -17.94
N ASP A 343 19.73 15.77 -19.22
CA ASP A 343 20.76 14.87 -19.77
C ASP A 343 22.09 14.98 -19.00
N ARG A 344 22.47 16.20 -18.61
CA ARG A 344 23.68 16.46 -17.83
C ARG A 344 23.56 15.95 -16.40
N LEU A 345 22.41 16.16 -15.75
CA LEU A 345 22.18 15.69 -14.39
C LEU A 345 22.10 14.16 -14.34
N ILE A 346 21.42 13.52 -15.30
CA ILE A 346 21.39 12.06 -15.46
C ILE A 346 22.82 11.50 -15.53
N ALA A 347 23.69 12.06 -16.38
CA ALA A 347 25.07 11.61 -16.48
C ALA A 347 25.86 11.78 -15.17
N VAL A 348 25.59 12.83 -14.40
CA VAL A 348 26.19 13.01 -13.07
C VAL A 348 25.69 11.94 -12.11
N MET A 349 24.38 11.68 -12.07
CA MET A 349 23.77 10.69 -11.20
C MET A 349 24.24 9.27 -11.54
N GLU A 350 24.23 8.86 -12.80
CA GLU A 350 24.75 7.55 -13.24
C GLU A 350 26.19 7.32 -12.75
N ARG A 351 27.04 8.35 -12.81
CA ARG A 351 28.42 8.27 -12.32
C ARG A 351 28.51 8.13 -10.80
N LEU A 352 27.66 8.82 -10.04
CA LEU A 352 27.70 8.83 -8.57
C LEU A 352 27.03 7.59 -7.95
N THR A 353 25.96 7.10 -8.57
CA THR A 353 25.12 6.04 -7.99
C THR A 353 25.33 4.68 -8.67
N GLY A 354 25.86 4.65 -9.90
CA GLY A 354 25.91 3.45 -10.73
C GLY A 354 24.56 3.06 -11.33
N TRP A 355 23.54 3.93 -11.23
CA TRP A 355 22.24 3.70 -11.86
C TRP A 355 22.35 3.77 -13.38
N ARG A 356 21.32 3.26 -14.06
CA ARG A 356 21.19 3.33 -15.51
C ARG A 356 19.85 3.94 -15.89
N ALA A 357 19.89 5.05 -16.60
CA ALA A 357 18.71 5.66 -17.17
C ALA A 357 18.21 4.86 -18.40
N ALA A 358 16.89 4.87 -18.61
CA ALA A 358 16.27 4.38 -19.82
C ALA A 358 16.72 5.19 -21.04
N ARG A 359 17.22 4.53 -22.09
CA ARG A 359 17.59 5.18 -23.35
C ARG A 359 16.73 4.65 -24.50
N PRO A 360 16.38 5.49 -25.49
CA PRO A 360 15.71 5.01 -26.71
C PRO A 360 16.53 3.90 -27.38
N GLY A 361 15.93 2.74 -27.59
CA GLY A 361 16.59 1.58 -28.18
C GLY A 361 17.35 0.68 -27.19
N ASP A 362 17.16 0.83 -25.87
CA ASP A 362 17.58 -0.15 -24.85
C ASP A 362 16.81 -1.50 -24.94
N ASP A 363 16.28 -1.84 -26.12
CA ASP A 363 15.52 -3.04 -26.52
C ASP A 363 16.38 -4.31 -26.55
N ALA A 364 17.34 -4.46 -25.64
CA ALA A 364 17.99 -5.73 -25.46
C ALA A 364 16.95 -6.76 -25.01
N ASP A 365 16.98 -7.95 -25.62
CA ASP A 365 16.08 -9.04 -25.26
C ASP A 365 16.11 -9.26 -23.73
N PRO A 366 14.97 -9.13 -23.04
CA PRO A 366 14.91 -9.31 -21.60
C PRO A 366 15.37 -10.73 -21.26
N ARG A 367 16.10 -10.88 -20.16
CA ARG A 367 16.57 -12.18 -19.70
C ARG A 367 15.44 -12.89 -18.97
N PRO A 368 14.92 -14.02 -19.50
CA PRO A 368 13.90 -14.78 -18.82
C PRO A 368 14.50 -15.57 -17.65
N ALA A 369 13.69 -15.80 -16.62
CA ALA A 369 13.96 -16.74 -15.55
C ALA A 369 12.65 -17.37 -15.07
N PRO A 370 12.58 -18.68 -14.78
CA PRO A 370 13.63 -19.67 -15.01
C PRO A 370 13.90 -19.87 -16.51
N ASP A 371 15.14 -20.23 -16.84
CA ASP A 371 15.61 -20.48 -18.20
C ASP A 371 16.37 -21.82 -18.31
N GLY A 372 16.15 -22.52 -19.41
CA GLY A 372 16.75 -23.82 -19.70
C GLY A 372 16.09 -25.00 -18.98
N VAL A 373 16.31 -26.19 -19.53
CA VAL A 373 15.71 -27.46 -19.05
C VAL A 373 16.64 -28.28 -18.16
N GLN A 374 17.89 -27.84 -17.98
CA GLN A 374 18.91 -28.58 -17.25
C GLN A 374 18.73 -28.48 -15.73
N ARG A 375 18.21 -27.34 -15.24
CA ARG A 375 17.91 -27.11 -13.83
C ARG A 375 16.41 -26.98 -13.66
N ALA A 376 15.78 -28.01 -13.11
CA ALA A 376 14.35 -27.99 -12.88
C ALA A 376 13.97 -26.96 -11.80
N THR A 377 13.00 -26.10 -12.12
CA THR A 377 12.45 -25.07 -11.23
C THR A 377 11.22 -25.55 -10.47
N CYS A 378 10.73 -24.79 -9.49
CA CYS A 378 9.50 -25.13 -8.77
C CYS A 378 8.28 -25.11 -9.70
N THR A 379 7.24 -25.84 -9.32
CA THR A 379 5.95 -25.91 -10.04
C THR A 379 5.07 -24.70 -9.79
N ASP A 380 5.35 -23.93 -8.75
CA ASP A 380 4.62 -22.76 -8.26
C ASP A 380 5.42 -21.44 -8.38
N GLY A 381 6.61 -21.50 -8.99
CA GLY A 381 7.49 -20.34 -9.10
C GLY A 381 6.97 -19.28 -10.07
N PRO A 382 7.20 -17.98 -9.79
CA PRO A 382 6.89 -16.93 -10.73
C PRO A 382 7.83 -16.99 -11.95
N LEU A 383 7.38 -16.38 -13.03
CA LEU A 383 8.14 -16.15 -14.25
C LEU A 383 8.70 -14.73 -14.22
N ARG A 384 9.98 -14.52 -14.53
CA ARG A 384 10.62 -13.20 -14.45
C ARG A 384 11.26 -12.84 -15.78
N LEU A 385 11.16 -11.57 -16.14
CA LEU A 385 11.88 -10.95 -17.24
C LEU A 385 12.70 -9.79 -16.70
N THR A 386 14.01 -9.84 -16.91
CA THR A 386 14.94 -8.79 -16.46
C THR A 386 15.44 -8.00 -17.66
N PHE A 387 15.11 -6.72 -17.69
CA PHE A 387 15.42 -5.79 -18.77
C PHE A 387 16.78 -5.10 -18.56
N ALA A 388 17.28 -4.50 -19.63
CA ALA A 388 18.52 -3.72 -19.63
C ALA A 388 18.36 -2.38 -18.91
N GLY A 389 17.20 -1.73 -19.07
CA GLY A 389 16.75 -0.56 -18.33
C GLY A 389 15.43 -0.85 -17.59
N PRO A 390 14.77 0.18 -17.05
CA PRO A 390 13.46 0.06 -16.42
C PRO A 390 12.45 -0.69 -17.30
N ALA A 391 11.68 -1.58 -16.69
CA ALA A 391 10.62 -2.30 -17.37
C ALA A 391 9.32 -1.52 -17.23
N GLU A 392 8.50 -1.50 -18.27
CA GLU A 392 7.18 -0.85 -18.20
C GLU A 392 6.13 -1.78 -18.80
N LEU A 393 5.05 -2.01 -18.05
CA LEU A 393 3.99 -2.92 -18.47
C LEU A 393 3.19 -2.29 -19.60
N GLY A 394 2.90 -3.06 -20.64
CA GLY A 394 2.01 -2.69 -21.72
C GLY A 394 0.57 -2.38 -21.29
N VAL A 395 -0.22 -1.93 -22.26
CA VAL A 395 -1.67 -1.76 -22.09
C VAL A 395 -2.43 -2.97 -22.61
N ARG A 396 -1.84 -3.72 -23.56
CA ARG A 396 -2.41 -4.87 -24.27
C ARG A 396 -1.36 -5.95 -24.48
N GLY A 397 -1.80 -7.13 -24.91
CA GLY A 397 -0.93 -8.25 -25.24
C GLY A 397 -1.00 -9.37 -24.19
N ARG A 398 -0.60 -10.56 -24.60
CA ARG A 398 -0.67 -11.77 -23.79
C ARG A 398 0.71 -12.31 -23.46
N LEU A 399 0.85 -12.84 -22.25
CA LEU A 399 1.87 -13.82 -21.92
C LEU A 399 1.18 -15.16 -21.75
N GLN A 400 1.68 -16.17 -22.46
CA GLN A 400 1.11 -17.51 -22.44
C GLN A 400 2.15 -18.53 -22.00
N VAL A 401 1.76 -19.40 -21.08
CA VAL A 401 2.57 -20.55 -20.67
C VAL A 401 2.06 -21.76 -21.42
N HIS A 402 2.93 -22.42 -22.16
CA HIS A 402 2.61 -23.59 -22.97
C HIS A 402 3.34 -24.80 -22.45
N ARG A 403 2.67 -25.95 -22.36
CA ARG A 403 3.37 -27.23 -22.23
C ARG A 403 4.12 -27.53 -23.53
N ALA A 404 5.16 -28.36 -23.48
CA ALA A 404 5.94 -28.78 -24.64
C ALA A 404 5.11 -29.35 -25.82
N ASP A 405 3.91 -29.89 -25.55
CA ASP A 405 2.96 -30.36 -26.58
C ASP A 405 2.22 -29.22 -27.33
N GLY A 406 2.41 -27.96 -26.92
CA GLY A 406 1.75 -26.78 -27.46
C GLY A 406 0.45 -26.38 -26.74
N THR A 407 0.03 -27.12 -25.72
CA THR A 407 -1.16 -26.77 -24.92
C THR A 407 -0.89 -25.53 -24.09
N VAL A 408 -1.70 -24.47 -24.28
CA VAL A 408 -1.73 -23.32 -23.38
C VAL A 408 -2.28 -23.76 -22.02
N VAL A 409 -1.49 -23.60 -20.96
CA VAL A 409 -1.89 -23.95 -19.59
C VAL A 409 -2.20 -22.73 -18.73
N ASP A 410 -1.72 -21.56 -19.14
CA ASP A 410 -2.04 -20.29 -18.52
C ASP A 410 -1.94 -19.14 -19.54
N THR A 411 -2.72 -18.08 -19.34
CA THR A 411 -2.67 -16.86 -20.13
C THR A 411 -2.88 -15.67 -19.19
N VAL A 412 -1.92 -14.75 -19.22
CA VAL A 412 -2.03 -13.42 -18.62
C VAL A 412 -2.29 -12.47 -19.79
N ASP A 413 -3.51 -11.98 -19.91
CA ASP A 413 -3.90 -10.97 -20.92
C ASP A 413 -4.09 -9.63 -20.22
N LEU A 414 -3.28 -8.63 -20.56
CA LEU A 414 -3.32 -7.33 -19.90
C LEU A 414 -4.66 -6.61 -20.08
N ALA A 415 -5.36 -6.88 -21.19
CA ALA A 415 -6.64 -6.25 -21.49
C ALA A 415 -7.84 -6.99 -20.84
N ASP A 416 -7.69 -8.26 -20.47
CA ASP A 416 -8.76 -9.07 -19.90
C ASP A 416 -8.88 -8.85 -18.38
N PRO A 417 -10.01 -8.32 -17.88
CA PRO A 417 -10.22 -8.14 -16.44
C PRO A 417 -10.19 -9.45 -15.65
N ALA A 418 -10.48 -10.60 -16.26
CA ALA A 418 -10.42 -11.91 -15.59
C ALA A 418 -9.00 -12.28 -15.18
N THR A 419 -7.97 -11.76 -15.86
CA THR A 419 -6.55 -11.95 -15.55
C THR A 419 -6.17 -11.43 -14.16
N TYR A 420 -6.95 -10.50 -13.60
CA TYR A 420 -6.68 -9.88 -12.29
C TYR A 420 -7.43 -10.56 -11.14
N GLN A 421 -7.94 -11.77 -11.36
CA GLN A 421 -8.59 -12.58 -10.34
C GLN A 421 -7.94 -13.97 -10.22
N ARG A 422 -7.73 -14.46 -8.99
CA ARG A 422 -7.24 -15.83 -8.75
C ARG A 422 -7.88 -16.49 -7.53
N THR A 423 -7.84 -17.81 -7.49
CA THR A 423 -8.16 -18.58 -6.29
C THR A 423 -6.89 -18.79 -5.46
N VAL A 424 -6.99 -18.74 -4.12
CA VAL A 424 -5.86 -18.96 -3.21
C VAL A 424 -6.24 -20.00 -2.17
N GLY A 425 -5.42 -21.04 -1.99
CA GLY A 425 -5.59 -22.04 -0.92
C GLY A 425 -6.92 -22.79 -0.91
N GLY A 426 -7.62 -22.85 -2.06
CA GLY A 426 -8.95 -23.44 -2.15
C GLY A 426 -10.01 -22.73 -1.31
N ALA A 427 -9.83 -21.43 -1.01
CA ALA A 427 -10.75 -20.63 -0.22
C ALA A 427 -12.19 -20.75 -0.75
N ARG A 428 -13.12 -21.03 0.17
CA ARG A 428 -14.55 -21.16 -0.12
C ARG A 428 -15.40 -20.29 0.80
N SER A 429 -16.54 -19.85 0.31
CA SER A 429 -17.57 -19.23 1.12
C SER A 429 -18.26 -20.27 2.02
N ASP A 430 -19.09 -19.81 2.97
CA ASP A 430 -19.94 -20.70 3.80
C ASP A 430 -20.89 -21.57 2.96
N PHE A 431 -21.20 -21.16 1.72
CA PHE A 431 -22.03 -21.94 0.79
C PHE A 431 -21.20 -22.89 -0.10
N GLY A 432 -19.90 -22.99 0.14
CA GLY A 432 -19.00 -23.84 -0.63
C GLY A 432 -18.56 -23.25 -1.97
N GLU A 433 -18.93 -22.01 -2.27
CA GLU A 433 -18.52 -21.35 -3.51
C GLU A 433 -17.04 -20.98 -3.46
N THR A 434 -16.30 -21.20 -4.55
CA THR A 434 -14.88 -20.85 -4.59
C THR A 434 -14.72 -19.34 -4.62
N HIS A 435 -13.96 -18.80 -3.67
CA HIS A 435 -13.70 -17.37 -3.60
C HIS A 435 -12.56 -16.98 -4.55
N ARG A 436 -12.78 -15.90 -5.31
CA ARG A 436 -11.80 -15.31 -6.24
C ARG A 436 -11.32 -13.97 -5.68
N TRP A 437 -10.01 -13.88 -5.45
CA TRP A 437 -9.35 -12.68 -4.97
C TRP A 437 -8.95 -11.80 -6.15
N ALA A 438 -9.17 -10.50 -6.05
CA ALA A 438 -8.44 -9.52 -6.84
C ALA A 438 -6.93 -9.63 -6.51
N TYR A 439 -6.11 -9.73 -7.54
CA TYR A 439 -4.67 -9.89 -7.40
C TYR A 439 -3.86 -9.22 -8.52
N GLN A 440 -2.54 -9.23 -8.36
CA GLN A 440 -1.55 -8.60 -9.23
C GLN A 440 -0.83 -9.71 -10.04
N PRO A 441 -1.26 -9.98 -11.29
CA PRO A 441 -0.71 -11.04 -12.14
C PRO A 441 0.71 -10.76 -12.62
N VAL A 442 1.04 -9.48 -12.78
CA VAL A 442 2.36 -9.00 -13.19
C VAL A 442 2.76 -7.92 -12.21
N VAL A 443 3.95 -7.97 -11.63
CA VAL A 443 4.51 -6.92 -10.77
C VAL A 443 5.78 -6.42 -11.43
N VAL A 444 5.90 -5.11 -11.60
CA VAL A 444 7.10 -4.48 -12.17
C VAL A 444 7.85 -3.73 -11.08
N GLU A 445 9.09 -4.17 -10.83
CA GLU A 445 10.01 -3.61 -9.85
C GLU A 445 11.28 -3.17 -10.59
N GLY A 446 11.33 -1.88 -10.94
CA GLY A 446 12.37 -1.31 -11.78
C GLY A 446 12.55 -2.08 -13.09
N ARG A 447 13.75 -2.60 -13.34
CA ARG A 447 14.07 -3.40 -14.53
C ARG A 447 13.54 -4.85 -14.53
N THR A 448 12.79 -5.29 -13.53
CA THR A 448 12.32 -6.69 -13.44
C THR A 448 10.79 -6.76 -13.45
N ALA A 449 10.24 -7.45 -14.44
CA ALA A 449 8.85 -7.86 -14.44
C ALA A 449 8.72 -9.28 -13.88
N THR A 450 7.84 -9.47 -12.91
CA THR A 450 7.53 -10.76 -12.28
C THR A 450 6.08 -11.11 -12.58
N VAL A 451 5.86 -12.23 -13.25
CA VAL A 451 4.55 -12.74 -13.65
C VAL A 451 4.22 -13.93 -12.78
N HIS A 452 3.07 -13.88 -12.12
CA HIS A 452 2.56 -14.90 -11.23
C HIS A 452 1.48 -15.72 -11.95
N PRO A 453 1.76 -16.97 -12.37
CA PRO A 453 0.75 -17.80 -13.01
C PRO A 453 -0.50 -17.97 -12.14
N HIS A 454 -1.67 -18.08 -12.77
CA HIS A 454 -2.94 -18.23 -12.06
C HIS A 454 -3.05 -19.56 -11.29
N ALA A 455 -2.29 -20.58 -11.72
CA ALA A 455 -2.31 -21.91 -11.14
C ALA A 455 -0.93 -22.56 -11.17
N LYS A 456 -0.73 -23.51 -10.25
CA LYS A 456 0.46 -24.36 -10.18
C LYS A 456 0.63 -25.18 -11.48
N LEU A 457 1.84 -25.19 -12.02
CA LEU A 457 2.21 -26.01 -13.18
C LEU A 457 2.35 -27.49 -12.79
N ARG A 458 2.22 -28.38 -13.77
CA ARG A 458 2.36 -29.83 -13.51
C ARG A 458 3.83 -30.19 -13.23
N PRO A 459 4.10 -31.11 -12.30
CA PRO A 459 5.46 -31.54 -11.96
C PRO A 459 6.14 -32.32 -13.09
N GLY A 460 7.46 -32.16 -13.21
CA GLY A 460 8.33 -32.93 -14.14
C GLY A 460 8.12 -32.62 -15.62
N GLN A 461 7.41 -31.55 -15.97
CA GLN A 461 7.05 -31.19 -17.33
C GLN A 461 7.99 -30.13 -17.91
N VAL A 462 8.05 -30.05 -19.24
CA VAL A 462 8.73 -28.97 -19.95
C VAL A 462 7.70 -27.97 -20.45
N TYR A 463 8.00 -26.69 -20.27
CA TYR A 463 7.16 -25.57 -20.66
C TYR A 463 7.97 -24.58 -21.50
N TYR A 464 7.27 -23.85 -22.37
CA TYR A 464 7.79 -22.64 -22.98
C TYR A 464 6.82 -21.48 -22.80
N VAL A 465 7.33 -20.26 -22.82
CA VAL A 465 6.54 -19.04 -22.65
C VAL A 465 6.59 -18.22 -23.92
N THR A 466 5.45 -17.71 -24.34
CA THR A 466 5.37 -16.70 -25.40
C THR A 466 4.85 -15.39 -24.83
N VAL A 467 5.33 -14.28 -25.38
CA VAL A 467 4.95 -12.92 -24.97
C VAL A 467 4.63 -12.13 -26.24
N ASP A 468 3.43 -11.58 -26.33
CA ASP A 468 3.04 -10.76 -27.48
C ASP A 468 3.82 -9.44 -27.51
N PRO A 469 4.11 -8.91 -28.71
CA PRO A 469 4.56 -7.52 -28.84
C PRO A 469 3.56 -6.58 -28.14
N GLY A 470 4.08 -5.65 -27.36
CA GLY A 470 3.27 -4.68 -26.61
C GLY A 470 2.84 -5.12 -25.22
N PHE A 471 3.10 -6.37 -24.79
CA PHE A 471 2.95 -6.76 -23.38
C PHE A 471 3.88 -5.97 -22.46
N PHE A 472 5.07 -5.61 -22.95
CA PHE A 472 5.95 -4.61 -22.34
C PHE A 472 6.20 -3.49 -23.34
N VAL A 473 6.31 -2.25 -22.86
CA VAL A 473 6.60 -1.09 -23.70
C VAL A 473 7.96 -1.26 -24.39
N GLY A 474 8.03 -0.91 -25.68
CA GLY A 474 9.26 -0.99 -26.48
C GLY A 474 9.73 -2.41 -26.81
N ASN A 475 9.16 -3.46 -26.21
CA ASN A 475 9.63 -4.83 -26.40
C ASN A 475 8.93 -5.56 -27.57
N GLY A 476 9.73 -6.23 -28.40
CA GLY A 476 9.26 -7.02 -29.56
C GLY A 476 8.56 -8.35 -29.21
N GLY A 477 8.48 -8.72 -27.92
CA GLY A 477 7.88 -9.96 -27.45
C GLY A 477 8.78 -11.19 -27.59
N ILE A 478 8.24 -12.35 -27.25
CA ILE A 478 8.89 -13.66 -27.34
C ILE A 478 7.96 -14.60 -28.12
N ALA A 479 8.28 -14.85 -29.38
CA ALA A 479 7.49 -15.76 -30.23
C ALA A 479 8.09 -17.17 -30.35
N SER A 480 9.42 -17.30 -30.22
CA SER A 480 10.11 -18.58 -30.37
C SER A 480 9.88 -19.51 -29.17
N ARG A 481 9.53 -20.77 -29.44
CA ARG A 481 9.33 -21.80 -28.40
C ARG A 481 10.59 -22.16 -27.62
N THR A 482 11.77 -21.79 -28.13
CA THR A 482 13.06 -22.08 -27.48
C THR A 482 13.67 -20.89 -26.75
N ALA A 483 13.12 -19.68 -26.95
CA ALA A 483 13.67 -18.45 -26.36
C ALA A 483 13.43 -18.38 -24.85
N TRP A 484 12.28 -18.87 -24.39
CA TRP A 484 11.99 -19.03 -22.96
C TRP A 484 11.40 -20.41 -22.72
N THR A 485 12.26 -21.37 -22.38
CA THR A 485 11.87 -22.75 -22.06
C THR A 485 12.42 -23.14 -20.71
N PHE A 486 11.65 -23.88 -19.91
CA PHE A 486 12.10 -24.40 -18.63
C PHE A 486 11.46 -25.75 -18.31
N ARG A 487 12.01 -26.45 -17.32
CA ARG A 487 11.46 -27.70 -16.77
C ARG A 487 11.01 -27.50 -15.33
N THR A 488 9.83 -28.01 -14.97
CA THR A 488 9.39 -28.08 -13.57
C THR A 488 9.96 -29.33 -12.88
N ARG A 489 10.22 -29.20 -11.58
CA ARG A 489 10.65 -30.32 -10.73
C ARG A 489 9.48 -31.26 -10.44
N HIS A 490 9.79 -32.48 -10.03
CA HIS A 490 8.79 -33.34 -9.38
C HIS A 490 8.44 -32.82 -7.99
N ASP A 491 7.16 -32.88 -7.64
CA ASP A 491 6.72 -32.57 -6.28
C ASP A 491 7.32 -33.56 -5.27
N PRO A 492 7.42 -33.19 -3.98
CA PRO A 492 7.77 -34.13 -2.92
C PRO A 492 6.79 -35.32 -2.87
N LYS A 493 7.19 -36.40 -2.18
CA LYS A 493 6.29 -37.54 -1.98
C LYS A 493 5.05 -37.11 -1.16
N PRO A 494 3.84 -37.58 -1.51
CA PRO A 494 2.66 -37.31 -0.71
C PRO A 494 2.89 -37.68 0.76
N GLY A 495 2.50 -36.78 1.66
CA GLY A 495 2.73 -36.96 3.09
C GLY A 495 4.15 -36.71 3.58
N THR A 496 5.00 -36.04 2.81
CA THR A 496 6.25 -35.49 3.33
C THR A 496 5.97 -34.54 4.50
N ALA A 497 6.58 -34.79 5.66
CA ALA A 497 6.34 -34.01 6.89
C ALA A 497 7.20 -32.74 7.00
N ARG A 498 8.21 -32.58 6.14
CA ARG A 498 9.08 -31.41 6.09
C ARG A 498 9.24 -30.93 4.65
N LEU A 499 8.76 -29.72 4.39
CA LEU A 499 8.81 -29.05 3.08
C LEU A 499 9.74 -27.84 3.15
N THR A 500 10.35 -27.49 2.02
CA THR A 500 11.26 -26.35 1.91
C THR A 500 10.77 -25.35 0.85
N VAL A 501 10.91 -24.06 1.15
CA VAL A 501 10.48 -22.95 0.28
C VAL A 501 11.65 -22.01 0.02
N ASP A 502 11.98 -21.75 -1.25
CA ASP A 502 12.97 -20.75 -1.67
C ASP A 502 12.51 -20.03 -2.95
N GLY A 503 12.26 -18.72 -2.85
CA GLY A 503 11.79 -17.89 -3.96
C GLY A 503 12.80 -17.74 -5.11
N ARG A 504 14.06 -18.14 -4.91
CA ARG A 504 15.10 -18.22 -5.96
C ARG A 504 15.09 -19.56 -6.69
N GLY A 505 14.24 -20.51 -6.25
CA GLY A 505 14.19 -21.87 -6.75
C GLY A 505 15.19 -22.80 -6.08
N GLY A 506 15.13 -24.09 -6.42
CA GLY A 506 16.03 -25.11 -5.88
C GLY A 506 15.48 -25.90 -4.68
N ALA A 507 14.47 -25.37 -4.00
CA ALA A 507 13.72 -26.02 -2.92
C ALA A 507 12.55 -26.89 -3.46
N ASP A 508 11.69 -27.39 -2.56
CA ASP A 508 10.48 -28.12 -2.94
C ASP A 508 9.45 -27.21 -3.61
N PHE A 509 9.33 -25.98 -3.09
CA PHE A 509 8.41 -24.94 -3.56
C PHE A 509 9.12 -23.59 -3.65
N CYS A 510 8.57 -22.69 -4.47
CA CYS A 510 9.07 -21.32 -4.60
C CYS A 510 8.21 -20.31 -3.84
N THR A 511 6.98 -20.70 -3.47
CA THR A 511 6.01 -19.88 -2.74
C THR A 511 5.58 -20.58 -1.45
N VAL A 512 5.18 -19.79 -0.46
CA VAL A 512 4.64 -20.31 0.79
C VAL A 512 3.27 -20.95 0.54
N GLN A 513 2.42 -20.33 -0.28
CA GLN A 513 1.12 -20.89 -0.64
C GLN A 513 1.27 -22.23 -1.36
N GLY A 514 2.24 -22.40 -2.27
CA GLY A 514 2.47 -23.66 -2.97
C GLY A 514 2.79 -24.82 -2.03
N ALA A 515 3.55 -24.56 -0.96
CA ALA A 515 3.84 -25.55 0.09
C ALA A 515 2.59 -25.87 0.94
N VAL A 516 1.76 -24.88 1.26
CA VAL A 516 0.47 -25.07 1.97
C VAL A 516 -0.50 -25.87 1.09
N ASP A 517 -0.57 -25.58 -0.20
CA ASP A 517 -1.42 -26.26 -1.17
C ASP A 517 -1.07 -27.75 -1.30
N PHE A 518 0.22 -28.08 -1.16
CA PHE A 518 0.70 -29.47 -1.19
C PHE A 518 0.28 -30.31 0.03
N VAL A 519 0.04 -29.69 1.19
CA VAL A 519 -0.49 -30.41 2.36
C VAL A 519 -1.88 -30.94 2.03
N ALA A 520 -2.14 -32.22 2.36
CA ALA A 520 -3.38 -32.87 2.01
C ALA A 520 -4.58 -32.27 2.76
N GLU A 521 -5.76 -32.30 2.14
CA GLU A 521 -7.03 -32.03 2.81
C GLU A 521 -7.25 -33.05 3.95
N GLY A 522 -7.78 -32.59 5.08
CA GLY A 522 -8.00 -33.42 6.28
C GLY A 522 -6.71 -33.82 6.99
N ASN A 523 -5.63 -33.04 6.84
CA ASN A 523 -4.33 -33.36 7.44
C ASN A 523 -4.44 -33.55 8.97
N ASP A 524 -3.98 -34.68 9.49
CA ASP A 524 -4.10 -35.08 10.89
C ASP A 524 -2.74 -35.19 11.61
N ARG A 525 -1.67 -34.72 10.95
CA ARG A 525 -0.28 -34.91 11.40
C ARG A 525 0.57 -33.65 11.22
N PRO A 526 1.59 -33.44 12.06
CA PRO A 526 2.47 -32.29 11.92
C PRO A 526 3.16 -32.22 10.56
N VAL A 527 3.05 -31.07 9.89
CA VAL A 527 3.82 -30.73 8.68
C VAL A 527 4.56 -29.42 8.91
N ARG A 528 5.88 -29.42 8.73
CA ARG A 528 6.74 -28.24 8.87
C ARG A 528 7.16 -27.72 7.50
N ILE A 529 7.00 -26.42 7.29
CA ILE A 529 7.42 -25.69 6.09
C ILE A 529 8.55 -24.74 6.48
N ASP A 530 9.77 -25.03 6.02
CA ASP A 530 10.94 -24.17 6.22
C ASP A 530 11.10 -23.18 5.07
N VAL A 531 11.06 -21.89 5.37
CA VAL A 531 11.09 -20.79 4.38
C VAL A 531 12.44 -20.08 4.43
N ALA A 532 13.13 -20.05 3.29
CA ALA A 532 14.43 -19.42 3.12
C ALA A 532 14.37 -17.88 3.31
N PRO A 533 15.53 -17.21 3.46
CA PRO A 533 15.58 -15.74 3.41
C PRO A 533 15.06 -15.19 2.09
N GLY A 534 14.25 -14.15 2.14
CA GLY A 534 13.69 -13.50 0.96
C GLY A 534 12.41 -12.74 1.27
N PHE A 535 11.98 -11.94 0.30
CA PHE A 535 10.64 -11.34 0.28
C PHE A 535 9.74 -12.16 -0.65
N TYR A 536 8.66 -12.69 -0.08
CA TYR A 536 7.66 -13.50 -0.75
C TYR A 536 6.40 -12.64 -0.92
N ARG A 537 6.27 -12.03 -2.11
CA ARG A 537 5.13 -11.19 -2.46
C ARG A 537 3.92 -12.04 -2.84
N GLU A 538 3.18 -12.50 -1.85
CA GLU A 538 2.03 -13.39 -2.05
C GLU A 538 1.01 -13.28 -0.93
N MET A 539 -0.25 -13.54 -1.26
CA MET A 539 -1.29 -13.80 -0.28
C MET A 539 -1.25 -15.27 0.09
N VAL A 540 -1.32 -15.56 1.40
CA VAL A 540 -1.32 -16.92 1.93
C VAL A 540 -2.64 -17.21 2.64
N TYR A 541 -3.27 -18.32 2.28
CA TYR A 541 -4.48 -18.83 2.91
C TYR A 541 -4.29 -20.30 3.32
N VAL A 542 -4.48 -20.58 4.61
CA VAL A 542 -4.47 -21.92 5.18
C VAL A 542 -5.91 -22.30 5.53
N PRO A 543 -6.56 -23.18 4.76
CA PRO A 543 -7.96 -23.55 5.00
C PRO A 543 -8.11 -24.39 6.28
N GLN A 544 -9.32 -24.36 6.88
CA GLN A 544 -9.64 -25.11 8.09
C GLN A 544 -9.36 -26.62 7.97
N THR A 545 -9.45 -27.16 6.77
CA THR A 545 -9.22 -28.57 6.42
C THR A 545 -7.75 -28.99 6.51
N LYS A 546 -6.80 -28.08 6.76
CA LYS A 546 -5.36 -28.39 6.83
C LYS A 546 -4.74 -27.99 8.18
N PRO A 547 -5.15 -28.60 9.31
CA PRO A 547 -4.56 -28.31 10.61
C PRO A 547 -3.13 -28.88 10.74
N HIS A 548 -2.47 -28.58 11.86
CA HIS A 548 -1.13 -29.07 12.20
C HIS A 548 0.02 -28.60 11.28
N ILE A 549 -0.14 -27.45 10.62
CA ILE A 549 0.92 -26.83 9.81
C ILE A 549 1.78 -25.92 10.68
N THR A 550 3.10 -26.05 10.57
CA THR A 550 4.10 -25.14 11.13
C THR A 550 4.87 -24.44 10.02
N ILE A 551 4.85 -23.11 9.98
CA ILE A 551 5.70 -22.30 9.06
C ILE A 551 6.86 -21.69 9.84
N ARG A 552 8.10 -21.91 9.37
CA ARG A 552 9.31 -21.40 10.01
C ARG A 552 10.18 -20.66 9.01
N GLY A 553 10.44 -19.38 9.25
CA GLY A 553 11.39 -18.61 8.45
C GLY A 553 12.84 -18.71 8.92
N ALA A 554 13.73 -18.03 8.19
CA ALA A 554 15.16 -17.97 8.48
C ALA A 554 15.55 -16.87 9.49
N GLY A 555 14.56 -16.25 10.14
CA GLY A 555 14.66 -15.10 11.04
C GLY A 555 13.73 -13.96 10.60
N ALA A 556 13.09 -13.28 11.55
CA ALA A 556 12.09 -12.27 11.22
C ALA A 556 12.63 -11.08 10.40
N GLY A 557 13.91 -10.71 10.54
CA GLY A 557 14.55 -9.70 9.68
C GLY A 557 15.05 -10.23 8.32
N ARG A 558 14.83 -11.51 8.00
CA ARG A 558 15.43 -12.18 6.83
C ARG A 558 14.40 -12.82 5.91
N THR A 559 13.27 -13.27 6.45
CA THR A 559 12.16 -13.87 5.70
C THR A 559 10.92 -13.02 5.92
N THR A 560 10.36 -12.49 4.84
CA THR A 560 9.14 -11.67 4.86
C THR A 560 8.14 -12.23 3.86
N VAL A 561 6.91 -12.47 4.31
CA VAL A 561 5.75 -12.78 3.45
C VAL A 561 4.83 -11.57 3.50
N GLY A 562 4.37 -11.09 2.34
CA GLY A 562 3.50 -9.92 2.35
C GLY A 562 2.85 -9.58 1.03
N TYR A 563 1.73 -8.85 1.12
CA TYR A 563 0.96 -8.45 -0.03
C TYR A 563 0.12 -7.20 0.29
N PRO A 564 -0.15 -6.28 -0.67
CA PRO A 564 -1.03 -5.15 -0.44
C PRO A 564 -2.49 -5.60 -0.55
N ASN A 565 -3.05 -6.11 0.54
CA ASN A 565 -4.44 -6.53 0.58
C ASN A 565 -5.23 -5.73 1.62
N ASN A 566 -6.42 -5.26 1.29
CA ASN A 566 -7.18 -4.37 2.18
C ASN A 566 -8.67 -4.40 1.86
N ASN A 567 -9.42 -3.61 2.63
CA ASN A 567 -10.87 -3.59 2.57
C ASN A 567 -11.42 -3.13 1.20
N LEU A 568 -10.73 -2.22 0.53
CA LEU A 568 -11.13 -1.72 -0.79
C LEU A 568 -10.76 -2.68 -1.94
N LEU A 569 -9.79 -3.58 -1.72
CA LEU A 569 -9.33 -4.54 -2.72
C LEU A 569 -10.06 -5.89 -2.66
N ASN A 570 -10.11 -6.51 -1.47
CA ASN A 570 -10.74 -7.82 -1.27
C ASN A 570 -11.64 -7.85 -0.02
N GLY A 571 -11.93 -6.73 0.62
CA GLY A 571 -12.88 -6.69 1.74
C GLY A 571 -14.31 -6.36 1.31
N ASP A 572 -15.07 -5.83 2.26
CA ASP A 572 -16.53 -5.67 2.19
C ASP A 572 -16.91 -4.70 1.09
N TYR A 573 -16.13 -3.62 1.03
CA TYR A 573 -16.32 -2.55 0.08
C TYR A 573 -16.09 -3.04 -1.35
N ALA A 574 -15.06 -3.85 -1.57
CA ALA A 574 -14.84 -4.51 -2.87
C ALA A 574 -16.01 -5.43 -3.24
N MET A 575 -16.67 -6.01 -2.25
CA MET A 575 -17.80 -6.92 -2.40
C MET A 575 -19.17 -6.21 -2.43
N ALA A 576 -19.24 -4.88 -2.34
CA ALA A 576 -20.51 -4.14 -2.28
C ALA A 576 -21.44 -4.36 -3.49
N ASN A 577 -20.89 -4.84 -4.61
CA ASN A 577 -21.61 -5.17 -5.83
C ASN A 577 -21.83 -6.69 -6.04
N VAL A 578 -21.38 -7.53 -5.10
CA VAL A 578 -21.58 -8.98 -5.15
C VAL A 578 -22.85 -9.33 -4.35
N PRO A 579 -23.73 -10.23 -4.84
CA PRO A 579 -24.88 -10.69 -4.08
C PRO A 579 -24.43 -11.16 -2.69
N VAL A 580 -25.12 -10.70 -1.65
CA VAL A 580 -24.75 -10.99 -0.26
C VAL A 580 -24.61 -12.49 -0.03
N GLU A 581 -25.42 -13.29 -0.72
CA GLU A 581 -25.44 -14.75 -0.77
C GLU A 581 -24.12 -15.39 -1.24
N GLN A 582 -23.20 -14.66 -1.86
CA GLN A 582 -21.93 -15.23 -2.38
C GLN A 582 -20.70 -14.87 -1.54
N ALA A 583 -20.86 -14.01 -0.51
CA ALA A 583 -19.75 -13.34 0.17
C ALA A 583 -19.49 -13.80 1.63
N TYR A 584 -20.05 -14.92 2.08
CA TYR A 584 -19.91 -15.40 3.46
C TYR A 584 -18.58 -16.11 3.70
N CYS A 585 -18.00 -15.99 4.91
CA CYS A 585 -16.73 -16.65 5.25
C CYS A 585 -16.94 -17.84 6.20
N PRO A 586 -16.15 -18.93 6.08
CA PRO A 586 -16.12 -20.06 7.01
C PRO A 586 -16.10 -19.61 8.48
N ARG A 587 -17.16 -19.97 9.21
CA ARG A 587 -17.38 -19.94 10.68
C ARG A 587 -16.53 -18.93 11.49
N ARG A 588 -17.19 -17.89 12.03
CA ARG A 588 -16.64 -16.97 13.05
C ARG A 588 -17.08 -17.39 14.47
N VAL A 589 -16.32 -17.01 15.50
CA VAL A 589 -16.59 -17.23 16.95
C VAL A 589 -17.78 -16.40 17.49
N LEU A 590 -18.52 -15.70 16.62
CA LEU A 590 -19.75 -14.97 16.96
C LEU A 590 -20.98 -15.71 16.42
N ALA A 591 -22.08 -15.71 17.18
CA ALA A 591 -23.36 -16.29 16.75
C ALA A 591 -23.96 -15.57 15.54
N ASP A 592 -23.81 -14.23 15.50
CA ASP A 592 -24.12 -13.41 14.33
C ASP A 592 -22.81 -12.95 13.68
N PRO A 593 -22.52 -13.38 12.43
CA PRO A 593 -21.27 -13.04 11.78
C PRO A 593 -21.20 -11.55 11.49
N ASP A 594 -20.02 -10.98 11.70
CA ASP A 594 -19.62 -9.76 11.00
C ASP A 594 -19.45 -10.17 9.52
N ARG A 595 -20.43 -9.86 8.68
CA ARG A 595 -20.74 -10.60 7.44
C ARG A 595 -19.73 -10.42 6.31
N PHE A 596 -18.80 -9.49 6.48
CA PHE A 596 -17.91 -9.00 5.47
C PHE A 596 -16.64 -8.64 6.27
N ASN A 597 -15.43 -9.13 5.95
CA ASN A 597 -14.10 -8.59 6.42
C ASN A 597 -12.98 -9.65 6.35
N CYS A 598 -13.23 -10.87 5.84
CA CYS A 598 -12.26 -11.97 6.00
C CYS A 598 -11.17 -12.06 4.93
N TRP A 599 -11.44 -11.51 3.74
CA TRP A 599 -10.59 -11.74 2.57
C TRP A 599 -9.58 -10.61 2.34
N ARG A 600 -9.45 -9.68 3.30
CA ARG A 600 -8.53 -8.54 3.23
C ARG A 600 -7.18 -8.75 3.94
N ALA A 601 -6.94 -9.93 4.51
CA ALA A 601 -5.65 -10.27 5.12
C ALA A 601 -4.58 -10.59 4.07
N ALA A 602 -3.32 -10.22 4.31
CA ALA A 602 -2.18 -10.72 3.52
C ALA A 602 -1.91 -12.21 3.80
N MET A 603 -2.05 -12.63 5.06
CA MET A 603 -2.03 -14.04 5.47
C MET A 603 -3.25 -14.38 6.33
N GLY A 604 -4.08 -15.30 5.86
CA GLY A 604 -5.26 -15.81 6.57
C GLY A 604 -5.11 -17.29 6.94
N VAL A 605 -5.38 -17.62 8.21
CA VAL A 605 -5.31 -18.99 8.72
C VAL A 605 -6.62 -19.35 9.38
N ASP A 606 -7.36 -20.29 8.78
CA ASP A 606 -8.60 -20.84 9.34
C ASP A 606 -8.37 -22.22 9.99
N ALA A 607 -7.16 -22.77 9.87
CA ALA A 607 -6.79 -24.05 10.44
C ALA A 607 -6.49 -24.00 11.94
N ASP A 608 -6.93 -25.05 12.63
CA ASP A 608 -6.54 -25.36 14.01
C ASP A 608 -5.07 -25.84 14.08
N ASP A 609 -4.47 -25.74 15.27
CA ASP A 609 -3.13 -26.28 15.55
C ASP A 609 -2.04 -25.73 14.61
N PHE A 610 -2.20 -24.48 14.17
CA PHE A 610 -1.24 -23.80 13.33
C PHE A 610 -0.14 -23.13 14.15
N ALA A 611 1.11 -23.21 13.69
CA ALA A 611 2.22 -22.49 14.29
C ALA A 611 3.04 -21.71 13.26
N MET A 612 3.55 -20.54 13.65
CA MET A 612 4.44 -19.73 12.83
C MET A 612 5.59 -19.16 13.66
N SER A 613 6.81 -19.19 13.11
CA SER A 613 7.96 -18.62 13.80
C SER A 613 9.05 -18.07 12.88
N ASP A 614 9.85 -17.16 13.44
CA ASP A 614 11.09 -16.66 12.85
C ASP A 614 10.90 -16.03 11.45
N LEU A 615 9.80 -15.29 11.23
CA LEU A 615 9.51 -14.58 9.98
C LEU A 615 8.70 -13.30 10.21
N THR A 616 8.65 -12.45 9.18
CA THR A 616 7.76 -11.28 9.13
C THR A 616 6.55 -11.55 8.24
N VAL A 617 5.36 -11.18 8.70
CA VAL A 617 4.19 -11.01 7.86
C VAL A 617 3.90 -9.52 7.74
N ARG A 618 3.83 -9.00 6.50
CA ARG A 618 3.62 -7.57 6.22
C ARG A 618 2.43 -7.37 5.30
N ASN A 619 1.51 -6.50 5.68
CA ASN A 619 0.58 -5.94 4.72
C ASN A 619 1.24 -4.73 4.03
N LEU A 620 1.22 -4.70 2.70
CA LEU A 620 1.84 -3.61 1.93
C LEU A 620 0.87 -2.45 1.63
N THR A 621 -0.35 -2.50 2.15
CA THR A 621 -1.28 -1.38 2.07
C THR A 621 -0.67 -0.15 2.75
N PRO A 622 -0.60 1.01 2.07
CA PRO A 622 0.00 2.21 2.63
C PRO A 622 -0.83 2.77 3.79
N TYR A 623 -0.25 3.70 4.55
CA TYR A 623 -0.98 4.48 5.56
C TYR A 623 -2.19 5.17 4.90
N HIS A 624 -3.34 5.20 5.59
CA HIS A 624 -4.64 5.61 5.04
C HIS A 624 -5.19 4.75 3.87
N GLY A 625 -4.58 3.62 3.51
CA GLY A 625 -5.02 2.74 2.42
C GLY A 625 -6.22 1.83 2.73
N SER A 626 -7.05 2.17 3.72
CA SER A 626 -8.12 1.36 4.36
C SER A 626 -7.63 0.23 5.28
N GLN A 627 -8.57 -0.46 5.93
CA GLN A 627 -8.27 -1.53 6.89
C GLN A 627 -7.58 -2.73 6.22
N ALA A 628 -6.49 -3.23 6.82
CA ALA A 628 -5.59 -4.17 6.14
C ALA A 628 -4.81 -5.09 7.12
N GLU A 629 -5.32 -6.30 7.39
CA GLU A 629 -4.63 -7.24 8.26
C GLU A 629 -3.36 -7.77 7.59
N ALA A 630 -2.23 -7.72 8.29
CA ALA A 630 -1.06 -8.50 7.90
C ALA A 630 -1.31 -9.99 8.18
N PHE A 631 -1.80 -10.31 9.37
CA PHE A 631 -2.14 -11.68 9.77
C PHE A 631 -3.55 -11.77 10.35
N ARG A 632 -4.33 -12.74 9.88
CA ARG A 632 -5.62 -13.16 10.43
C ARG A 632 -5.57 -14.62 10.85
N GLY A 633 -5.99 -14.92 12.08
CA GLY A 633 -6.15 -16.29 12.58
C GLY A 633 -7.57 -16.56 13.12
N ASN A 634 -8.25 -17.56 12.54
CA ASN A 634 -9.58 -17.99 12.96
C ASN A 634 -9.59 -19.32 13.72
N GLY A 635 -8.60 -20.18 13.50
CA GLY A 635 -8.50 -21.48 14.17
C GLY A 635 -8.16 -21.39 15.67
N ASP A 636 -8.33 -22.51 16.36
CA ASP A 636 -7.89 -22.68 17.73
C ASP A 636 -6.46 -23.21 17.83
N ARG A 637 -5.79 -22.90 18.94
CA ARG A 637 -4.42 -23.33 19.25
C ARG A 637 -3.38 -22.76 18.27
N ILE A 638 -3.60 -21.54 17.79
CA ILE A 638 -2.63 -20.82 16.95
C ILE A 638 -1.45 -20.34 17.80
N VAL A 639 -0.22 -20.60 17.36
CA VAL A 639 1.02 -20.11 18.00
C VAL A 639 1.82 -19.22 17.07
N LEU A 640 2.10 -17.99 17.48
CA LEU A 640 2.99 -17.07 16.78
C LEU A 640 4.22 -16.76 17.66
N ALA A 641 5.41 -17.23 17.28
CA ALA A 641 6.61 -17.10 18.11
C ALA A 641 7.77 -16.43 17.38
N ARG A 642 8.31 -15.32 17.90
CA ARG A 642 9.41 -14.57 17.27
C ARG A 642 9.07 -14.12 15.84
N VAL A 643 7.81 -13.69 15.66
CA VAL A 643 7.33 -13.14 14.39
C VAL A 643 7.25 -11.62 14.47
N ARG A 644 7.31 -10.98 13.30
CA ARG A 644 6.96 -9.56 13.15
C ARG A 644 5.67 -9.46 12.35
N ILE A 645 4.68 -8.71 12.83
CA ILE A 645 3.42 -8.45 12.13
C ILE A 645 3.38 -6.95 11.82
N LEU A 646 3.50 -6.58 10.54
CA LEU A 646 3.70 -5.20 10.11
C LEU A 646 2.52 -4.71 9.27
N GLY A 647 1.92 -3.60 9.68
CA GLY A 647 0.79 -2.97 9.01
C GLY A 647 0.48 -1.59 9.61
N TYR A 648 -0.71 -1.07 9.30
CA TYR A 648 -1.24 0.19 9.84
C TYR A 648 -2.53 -0.11 10.61
N GLN A 649 -3.68 0.14 10.00
CA GLN A 649 -4.96 -0.18 10.60
C GLN A 649 -5.20 -1.70 10.52
N ASP A 650 -5.61 -2.30 11.63
CA ASP A 650 -6.02 -3.71 11.74
C ASP A 650 -4.89 -4.77 11.57
N SER A 651 -3.61 -4.45 11.80
CA SER A 651 -2.45 -5.33 11.52
C SER A 651 -2.58 -6.81 11.92
N LEU A 652 -3.05 -7.09 13.14
CA LEU A 652 -3.20 -8.45 13.69
C LEU A 652 -4.65 -8.69 14.10
N ARG A 653 -5.27 -9.69 13.46
CA ARG A 653 -6.63 -10.13 13.79
C ARG A 653 -6.66 -11.57 14.28
N LEU A 654 -7.25 -11.79 15.45
CA LEU A 654 -7.39 -13.14 16.03
C LEU A 654 -8.82 -13.38 16.52
N GLN A 655 -9.47 -14.41 15.97
CA GLN A 655 -10.85 -14.76 16.29
C GLN A 655 -10.97 -16.02 17.14
N GLY A 656 -10.08 -17.01 16.95
CA GLY A 656 -9.95 -18.17 17.81
C GLY A 656 -9.00 -17.94 18.99
N LYS A 657 -8.52 -19.02 19.61
CA LYS A 657 -7.55 -18.94 20.72
C LYS A 657 -6.12 -18.97 20.23
N ALA A 658 -5.34 -17.95 20.58
CA ALA A 658 -3.98 -17.79 20.09
C ALA A 658 -2.97 -17.40 21.18
N PHE A 659 -1.75 -17.92 21.05
CA PHE A 659 -0.61 -17.57 21.89
C PHE A 659 0.48 -16.88 21.07
N VAL A 660 0.83 -15.65 21.42
CA VAL A 660 1.85 -14.85 20.74
C VAL A 660 3.02 -14.59 21.70
N THR A 661 4.26 -14.86 21.29
CA THR A 661 5.41 -14.62 22.17
C THR A 661 6.69 -14.21 21.48
N GLY A 662 7.48 -13.35 22.12
CA GLY A 662 8.74 -12.85 21.55
C GLY A 662 8.53 -12.06 20.27
N GLY A 663 7.32 -11.53 20.06
CA GLY A 663 6.90 -10.94 18.80
C GLY A 663 7.08 -9.42 18.76
N TYR A 664 6.89 -8.88 17.57
CA TYR A 664 6.81 -7.44 17.34
C TYR A 664 5.58 -7.17 16.45
N VAL A 665 4.71 -6.26 16.87
CA VAL A 665 3.53 -5.85 16.10
C VAL A 665 3.56 -4.34 15.95
N GLU A 666 3.34 -3.81 14.76
CA GLU A 666 3.19 -2.37 14.54
C GLU A 666 1.88 -2.03 13.82
N GLY A 667 1.38 -0.83 14.09
CA GLY A 667 0.16 -0.30 13.47
C GLY A 667 -0.28 1.02 14.10
N ASP A 668 -1.50 1.45 13.78
CA ASP A 668 -2.07 2.70 14.30
C ASP A 668 -3.47 2.51 14.91
N VAL A 669 -4.48 2.21 14.11
CA VAL A 669 -5.88 2.07 14.50
C VAL A 669 -6.22 0.60 14.67
N ASP A 670 -6.68 0.23 15.87
CA ASP A 670 -7.19 -1.10 16.21
C ASP A 670 -6.24 -2.26 15.82
N PHE A 671 -4.93 -2.03 15.85
CA PHE A 671 -4.01 -2.91 15.14
C PHE A 671 -3.80 -4.29 15.79
N VAL A 672 -4.34 -4.52 16.99
CA VAL A 672 -4.62 -5.86 17.54
C VAL A 672 -6.11 -6.01 17.83
N TRP A 673 -6.84 -6.74 17.00
CA TRP A 673 -8.29 -6.85 17.11
C TRP A 673 -8.80 -8.27 16.85
N GLY A 674 -10.12 -8.45 16.91
CA GLY A 674 -10.79 -9.70 16.61
C GLY A 674 -11.81 -10.06 17.68
N THR A 675 -12.08 -11.35 17.87
CA THR A 675 -13.16 -11.84 18.74
C THR A 675 -12.69 -12.88 19.76
N GLY A 676 -11.39 -13.22 19.74
CA GLY A 676 -10.87 -14.42 20.39
C GLY A 676 -10.06 -14.18 21.67
N GLY A 677 -9.69 -15.30 22.31
CA GLY A 677 -8.79 -15.34 23.45
C GLY A 677 -7.34 -15.25 23.01
N VAL A 678 -6.76 -14.06 23.03
CA VAL A 678 -5.35 -13.82 22.68
C VAL A 678 -4.54 -13.72 23.96
N PHE A 679 -3.46 -14.49 24.04
CA PHE A 679 -2.46 -14.32 25.08
C PHE A 679 -1.14 -13.91 24.44
N MET A 680 -0.71 -12.67 24.67
CA MET A 680 0.53 -12.13 24.11
C MET A 680 1.55 -11.88 25.23
N ARG A 681 2.77 -12.41 25.08
CA ARG A 681 3.81 -12.31 26.12
C ARG A 681 5.20 -12.03 25.59
N ASP A 682 5.96 -11.20 26.31
CA ASP A 682 7.36 -10.90 25.99
C ASP A 682 7.50 -10.29 24.59
N SER A 683 6.60 -9.37 24.23
CA SER A 683 6.47 -8.81 22.87
C SER A 683 6.51 -7.28 22.90
N GLU A 684 6.82 -6.68 21.75
CA GLU A 684 6.72 -5.24 21.53
C GLU A 684 5.51 -4.92 20.65
N LEU A 685 4.76 -3.88 21.00
CA LEU A 685 3.74 -3.29 20.16
C LEU A 685 4.11 -1.83 19.90
N LYS A 686 4.35 -1.47 18.63
CA LYS A 686 4.79 -0.13 18.23
C LYS A 686 3.66 0.64 17.54
N ALA A 687 3.24 1.75 18.15
CA ALA A 687 2.32 2.68 17.51
C ALA A 687 3.06 3.52 16.45
N LEU A 688 2.53 3.55 15.23
CA LEU A 688 3.09 4.36 14.13
C LEU A 688 2.47 5.76 14.07
N HIS A 689 1.20 5.90 14.48
CA HIS A 689 0.47 7.16 14.57
C HIS A 689 -0.44 7.19 15.81
N ALA A 690 -1.11 8.32 16.05
CA ALA A 690 -2.18 8.38 17.04
C ALA A 690 -3.28 7.36 16.72
N GLY A 691 -3.84 6.69 17.73
CA GLY A 691 -4.77 5.60 17.49
C GLY A 691 -5.04 4.71 18.69
N TYR A 692 -5.15 3.40 18.45
CA TYR A 692 -5.62 2.41 19.41
C TYR A 692 -4.82 1.12 19.27
N TYR A 693 -4.23 0.63 20.37
CA TYR A 693 -3.55 -0.67 20.37
C TYR A 693 -4.50 -1.83 20.06
N ASN A 694 -5.75 -1.76 20.54
CA ASN A 694 -6.66 -2.89 20.40
C ASN A 694 -8.16 -2.57 20.43
N GLN A 695 -8.90 -3.42 19.71
CA GLN A 695 -10.36 -3.46 19.67
C GLN A 695 -10.85 -4.93 19.63
N VAL A 696 -10.83 -5.62 20.76
CA VAL A 696 -11.42 -6.96 20.85
C VAL A 696 -12.96 -6.86 20.87
N ARG A 697 -13.66 -7.82 20.26
CA ARG A 697 -15.10 -7.77 19.99
C ARG A 697 -15.80 -9.00 20.59
N ASN A 698 -15.84 -9.10 21.92
CA ASN A 698 -16.55 -10.19 22.58
C ASN A 698 -18.03 -9.83 22.79
N THR A 699 -18.92 -10.78 22.48
CA THR A 699 -20.35 -10.73 22.83
C THR A 699 -20.70 -11.69 23.98
N ASP A 700 -19.71 -12.47 24.46
CA ASP A 700 -19.81 -13.38 25.59
C ASP A 700 -18.72 -13.09 26.64
N THR A 701 -18.74 -13.84 27.75
CA THR A 701 -17.76 -13.71 28.85
C THR A 701 -16.49 -14.55 28.63
N GLY A 702 -16.24 -15.01 27.41
CA GLY A 702 -15.02 -15.71 27.04
C GLY A 702 -13.75 -14.86 27.23
N PRO A 703 -12.58 -15.50 27.09
CA PRO A 703 -11.30 -14.79 27.18
C PRO A 703 -11.20 -13.77 26.03
N GLY A 704 -10.76 -12.55 26.37
CA GLY A 704 -10.37 -11.54 25.39
C GLY A 704 -8.85 -11.48 25.20
N ASN A 705 -8.31 -10.28 25.08
CA ASN A 705 -6.88 -10.06 24.88
C ASN A 705 -6.15 -9.87 26.21
N VAL A 706 -5.16 -10.71 26.49
CA VAL A 706 -4.31 -10.66 27.69
C VAL A 706 -2.85 -10.43 27.26
N PHE A 707 -2.28 -9.31 27.68
CA PHE A 707 -0.92 -8.89 27.41
C PHE A 707 -0.08 -8.98 28.69
N VAL A 708 1.03 -9.71 28.64
CA VAL A 708 1.90 -9.96 29.79
C VAL A 708 3.35 -9.62 29.44
N ASN A 709 4.00 -8.75 30.22
CA ASN A 709 5.38 -8.34 29.95
C ASN A 709 5.57 -7.82 28.51
N VAL A 710 4.66 -6.95 28.05
CA VAL A 710 4.77 -6.31 26.73
C VAL A 710 5.36 -4.91 26.84
N ARG A 711 5.95 -4.42 25.75
CA ARG A 711 6.45 -3.04 25.62
C ARG A 711 5.62 -2.28 24.60
N LEU A 712 5.00 -1.17 25.02
CA LEU A 712 4.25 -0.26 24.15
C LEU A 712 5.16 0.91 23.76
N THR A 713 5.67 0.87 22.52
CA THR A 713 6.63 1.85 21.96
C THR A 713 5.98 2.66 20.84
N ARG A 714 6.69 3.68 20.31
CA ARG A 714 6.17 4.57 19.27
C ARG A 714 7.16 4.92 18.17
N GLY A 715 6.64 5.33 17.02
CA GLY A 715 7.37 6.10 16.02
C GLY A 715 7.77 7.50 16.54
N PRO A 716 8.74 8.17 15.87
CA PRO A 716 9.26 9.46 16.31
C PRO A 716 8.19 10.56 16.36
N ASP A 717 7.24 10.54 15.42
CA ASP A 717 6.25 11.60 15.24
C ASP A 717 4.94 11.37 16.03
N VAL A 718 4.86 10.30 16.82
CA VAL A 718 3.67 10.00 17.62
C VAL A 718 3.69 10.86 18.89
N PRO A 719 2.72 11.78 19.08
CA PRO A 719 2.74 12.69 20.22
C PRO A 719 2.57 11.97 21.55
N ASP A 720 2.95 12.63 22.64
CA ASP A 720 2.56 12.21 23.99
C ASP A 720 1.03 12.20 24.13
N ASP A 721 0.50 11.33 25.00
CA ASP A 721 -0.94 11.27 25.35
C ASP A 721 -1.87 11.16 24.11
N SER A 722 -1.49 10.37 23.10
CA SER A 722 -2.17 10.30 21.79
C SER A 722 -2.72 8.92 21.40
N VAL A 723 -2.28 7.84 22.05
CA VAL A 723 -2.65 6.45 21.72
C VAL A 723 -3.39 5.79 22.89
N TYR A 724 -4.58 5.23 22.64
CA TYR A 724 -5.31 4.47 23.66
C TYR A 724 -4.77 3.03 23.77
N LEU A 725 -4.74 2.52 25.00
CA LEU A 725 -4.61 1.09 25.28
C LEU A 725 -5.70 0.29 24.60
N GLY A 726 -6.92 0.81 24.41
CA GLY A 726 -7.95 0.13 23.65
C GLY A 726 -9.25 0.91 23.55
N ARG A 727 -10.09 0.54 22.57
CA ARG A 727 -11.46 1.06 22.44
C ARG A 727 -12.49 -0.04 22.26
N ILE A 728 -13.71 0.16 22.77
CA ILE A 728 -14.84 -0.78 22.62
C ILE A 728 -16.13 -0.05 22.28
N GLU A 729 -16.84 -0.52 21.26
CA GLU A 729 -18.23 -0.13 20.98
C GLU A 729 -19.17 -0.92 21.91
N LEU A 730 -19.59 -0.28 23.00
CA LEU A 730 -20.20 -0.95 24.15
C LEU A 730 -21.56 -1.57 23.82
N SER A 731 -22.36 -0.95 22.95
CA SER A 731 -23.66 -1.47 22.49
C SER A 731 -23.54 -2.83 21.80
N ARG A 732 -22.38 -3.14 21.21
CA ARG A 732 -22.18 -4.35 20.42
C ARG A 732 -21.30 -5.38 21.12
N PHE A 733 -20.30 -4.91 21.87
CA PHE A 733 -19.30 -5.80 22.48
C PHE A 733 -19.17 -5.56 24.00
N PRO A 734 -20.28 -5.62 24.77
CA PRO A 734 -20.35 -5.17 26.16
C PRO A 734 -19.49 -5.99 27.12
N THR A 735 -19.11 -7.20 26.71
CA THR A 735 -18.37 -8.18 27.52
C THR A 735 -16.90 -8.27 27.12
N SER A 736 -16.37 -7.34 26.33
CA SER A 736 -14.97 -7.35 25.89
C SER A 736 -13.97 -7.34 27.04
N GLN A 737 -12.84 -8.02 26.87
CA GLN A 737 -11.78 -8.11 27.86
C GLN A 737 -10.43 -7.71 27.29
N VAL A 738 -9.78 -6.74 27.91
CA VAL A 738 -8.40 -6.37 27.63
C VAL A 738 -7.63 -6.25 28.93
N VAL A 739 -6.50 -6.95 29.04
CA VAL A 739 -5.71 -7.02 30.26
C VAL A 739 -4.24 -6.71 29.95
N PHE A 740 -3.62 -5.80 30.70
CA PHE A 740 -2.16 -5.58 30.69
C PHE A 740 -1.54 -5.93 32.04
N ILE A 741 -0.51 -6.78 32.05
CA ILE A 741 0.19 -7.21 33.26
C ILE A 741 1.69 -7.00 33.06
N ASP A 742 2.37 -6.37 34.02
CA ASP A 742 3.82 -6.13 34.02
C ASP A 742 4.34 -5.46 32.73
N SER A 743 3.54 -4.57 32.14
CA SER A 743 3.81 -4.02 30.81
C SER A 743 4.41 -2.61 30.88
N ALA A 744 5.40 -2.33 30.03
CA ALA A 744 6.09 -1.06 29.97
C ALA A 744 5.52 -0.18 28.85
N MET A 745 5.25 1.10 29.11
CA MET A 745 4.53 1.98 28.19
C MET A 745 5.26 3.32 27.99
N GLY A 746 5.38 3.77 26.75
CA GLY A 746 5.90 5.10 26.43
C GLY A 746 4.90 6.23 26.72
N ALA A 747 5.38 7.47 26.73
CA ALA A 747 4.57 8.66 27.07
C ALA A 747 3.43 8.98 26.08
N HIS A 748 3.37 8.29 24.94
CA HIS A 748 2.27 8.40 23.96
C HIS A 748 1.01 7.68 24.42
N VAL A 749 1.13 6.70 25.32
CA VAL A 749 -0.03 6.02 25.86
C VAL A 749 -0.85 7.01 26.67
N LYS A 750 -2.14 7.11 26.32
CA LYS A 750 -3.05 8.06 26.90
C LYS A 750 -3.17 7.88 28.40
N ARG A 751 -3.23 8.98 29.15
CA ARG A 751 -3.44 8.95 30.61
C ARG A 751 -4.77 8.30 30.96
N THR A 752 -5.82 8.55 30.16
CA THR A 752 -7.13 7.89 30.28
C THR A 752 -7.08 6.39 29.97
N GLY A 753 -6.08 5.95 29.21
CA GLY A 753 -5.85 4.55 28.82
C GLY A 753 -6.86 4.03 27.81
N TRP A 754 -8.15 4.10 28.14
CA TRP A 754 -9.21 3.36 27.46
C TRP A 754 -10.28 4.27 26.90
N GLN A 755 -10.98 3.82 25.86
CA GLN A 755 -12.15 4.50 25.29
C GLN A 755 -13.33 3.54 25.18
N ILE A 756 -14.53 4.02 25.47
CA ILE A 756 -15.78 3.34 25.15
C ILE A 756 -16.65 4.25 24.30
N THR A 757 -17.43 3.67 23.39
CA THR A 757 -18.36 4.39 22.52
C THR A 757 -19.72 3.71 22.51
N SER A 758 -20.75 4.47 22.16
CA SER A 758 -22.10 3.96 21.89
C SER A 758 -22.68 3.03 22.99
N PRO A 759 -22.99 3.50 24.21
CA PRO A 759 -22.76 4.85 24.73
C PRO A 759 -21.36 5.00 25.35
N ASN A 760 -20.86 6.24 25.39
CA ASN A 760 -19.68 6.58 26.19
C ASN A 760 -20.08 6.83 27.65
N ASP A 761 -20.55 5.78 28.33
CA ASP A 761 -21.02 5.82 29.72
C ASP A 761 -20.52 4.59 30.50
N CYS A 762 -19.68 4.83 31.51
CA CYS A 762 -19.17 3.76 32.38
C CYS A 762 -20.25 3.11 33.25
N ALA A 763 -21.39 3.77 33.50
CA ALA A 763 -22.51 3.15 34.19
C ALA A 763 -23.14 2.01 33.37
N ALA A 764 -23.02 2.06 32.03
CA ALA A 764 -23.46 1.01 31.13
C ALA A 764 -22.42 -0.12 30.95
N ALA A 765 -21.19 0.04 31.46
CA ALA A 765 -20.05 -0.84 31.18
C ALA A 765 -19.86 -1.97 32.21
N GLY A 766 -20.92 -2.41 32.90
CA GLY A 766 -20.82 -3.34 34.03
C GLY A 766 -20.23 -4.73 33.74
N GLN A 767 -20.13 -5.12 32.46
CA GLN A 767 -19.57 -6.42 32.02
C GLN A 767 -18.20 -6.29 31.34
N LEU A 768 -17.74 -5.06 31.10
CA LEU A 768 -16.49 -4.76 30.43
C LEU A 768 -15.31 -5.08 31.35
N ARG A 769 -14.25 -5.67 30.79
CA ARG A 769 -13.09 -6.15 31.55
C ARG A 769 -11.80 -5.47 31.07
N PHE A 770 -11.67 -4.16 31.34
CA PHE A 770 -10.44 -3.40 31.14
C PHE A 770 -9.59 -3.42 32.41
N TRP A 771 -8.54 -4.23 32.41
CA TRP A 771 -7.75 -4.49 33.61
C TRP A 771 -6.27 -4.21 33.40
N GLU A 772 -5.61 -3.66 34.42
CA GLU A 772 -4.17 -3.43 34.43
C GLU A 772 -3.55 -3.95 35.73
N TYR A 773 -2.28 -4.36 35.68
CA TYR A 773 -1.49 -4.71 36.86
C TYR A 773 -0.02 -4.35 36.64
N HIS A 774 0.53 -3.54 37.55
CA HIS A 774 1.97 -3.25 37.61
C HIS A 774 2.55 -2.72 36.28
N SER A 775 1.80 -1.81 35.62
CA SER A 775 2.28 -1.09 34.44
C SER A 775 3.40 -0.11 34.81
N THR A 776 4.44 -0.03 33.97
CA THR A 776 5.60 0.84 34.16
C THR A 776 5.83 1.73 32.94
N ASP A 777 6.63 2.79 33.07
CA ASP A 777 7.19 3.48 31.91
C ASP A 777 8.30 2.64 31.25
N LEU A 778 8.80 3.07 30.10
CA LEU A 778 9.88 2.35 29.39
C LEU A 778 11.21 2.29 30.17
N ALA A 779 11.37 3.07 31.24
CA ALA A 779 12.51 3.04 32.14
C ALA A 779 12.28 2.16 33.40
N GLY A 780 11.09 1.57 33.53
CA GLY A 780 10.73 0.66 34.63
C GLY A 780 10.14 1.34 35.86
N LYS A 781 9.78 2.63 35.81
CA LYS A 781 9.11 3.31 36.92
C LYS A 781 7.60 3.04 36.88
N PRO A 782 6.93 2.77 38.02
CA PRO A 782 5.48 2.59 38.05
C PRO A 782 4.71 3.76 37.42
N LEU A 783 3.70 3.46 36.60
CA LEU A 783 2.82 4.48 36.03
C LEU A 783 1.74 4.92 37.02
N ASP A 784 1.38 6.20 36.94
CA ASP A 784 0.17 6.70 37.59
C ASP A 784 -1.07 6.29 36.79
N THR A 785 -1.88 5.40 37.35
CA THR A 785 -3.13 4.91 36.76
C THR A 785 -4.37 5.59 37.33
N SER A 786 -4.22 6.61 38.18
CA SER A 786 -5.35 7.30 38.83
C SER A 786 -6.28 8.03 37.84
N SER A 787 -5.75 8.39 36.67
CA SER A 787 -6.49 9.07 35.59
C SER A 787 -7.09 8.13 34.55
N ARG A 788 -6.99 6.80 34.75
CA ARG A 788 -7.59 5.82 33.84
C ARG A 788 -9.12 5.94 33.81
N LEU A 789 -9.72 5.50 32.70
CA LEU A 789 -11.17 5.45 32.53
C LEU A 789 -11.84 4.79 33.75
N ALA A 790 -12.89 5.41 34.28
CA ALA A 790 -13.48 5.03 35.58
C ALA A 790 -14.01 3.59 35.67
N CYS A 791 -14.39 2.99 34.54
CA CYS A 791 -14.83 1.60 34.45
C CYS A 791 -13.70 0.60 34.15
N SER A 792 -12.43 1.04 34.17
CA SER A 792 -11.25 0.16 34.22
C SER A 792 -10.87 -0.16 35.67
N ARG A 793 -10.05 -1.19 35.89
CA ARG A 793 -9.70 -1.67 37.23
C ARG A 793 -8.24 -2.14 37.32
N GLN A 794 -7.60 -1.93 38.48
CA GLN A 794 -6.34 -2.60 38.82
C GLN A 794 -6.59 -4.00 39.39
N LEU A 795 -5.89 -5.03 38.89
CA LEU A 795 -6.00 -6.40 39.38
C LEU A 795 -5.37 -6.58 40.77
N THR A 796 -5.80 -7.61 41.49
CA THR A 796 -5.04 -8.11 42.66
C THR A 796 -3.87 -9.01 42.22
N GLY A 797 -2.94 -9.26 43.14
CA GLY A 797 -1.82 -10.19 42.89
C GLY A 797 -2.27 -11.61 42.50
N ASP A 798 -3.34 -12.12 43.11
CA ASP A 798 -3.88 -13.46 42.83
C ASP A 798 -4.61 -13.53 41.48
N GLU A 799 -5.30 -12.46 41.09
CA GLU A 799 -5.90 -12.34 39.76
C GLU A 799 -4.81 -12.27 38.69
N ALA A 800 -3.80 -11.43 38.89
CA ALA A 800 -2.66 -11.31 37.98
C ALA A 800 -1.89 -12.62 37.87
N THR A 801 -1.70 -13.36 38.97
CA THR A 801 -1.03 -14.68 38.96
C THR A 801 -1.77 -15.68 38.08
N ARG A 802 -3.11 -15.73 38.16
CA ARG A 802 -3.92 -16.60 37.29
C ARG A 802 -3.87 -16.17 35.84
N LEU A 803 -4.00 -14.87 35.57
CA LEU A 803 -3.99 -14.31 34.22
C LEU A 803 -2.59 -14.27 33.57
N ARG A 804 -1.51 -14.56 34.32
CA ARG A 804 -0.16 -14.81 33.76
C ARG A 804 0.01 -16.22 33.20
N ASP A 805 -0.88 -17.16 33.53
CA ASP A 805 -0.83 -18.51 33.00
C ASP A 805 -1.59 -18.60 31.67
N PRO A 806 -0.91 -18.77 30.52
CA PRO A 806 -1.59 -18.91 29.25
C PRO A 806 -2.49 -20.16 29.19
N ALA A 807 -2.18 -21.21 29.96
CA ALA A 807 -3.03 -22.40 30.00
C ALA A 807 -4.38 -22.13 30.67
N TYR A 808 -4.38 -21.28 31.70
CA TYR A 808 -5.61 -20.82 32.35
C TYR A 808 -6.46 -19.96 31.41
N VAL A 809 -5.85 -18.99 30.71
CA VAL A 809 -6.58 -18.07 29.83
C VAL A 809 -7.10 -18.76 28.57
N LEU A 810 -6.28 -19.59 27.93
CA LEU A 810 -6.61 -20.22 26.66
C LEU A 810 -7.35 -21.55 26.83
N GLY A 811 -7.23 -22.20 27.99
CA GLY A 811 -7.76 -23.55 28.23
C GLY A 811 -6.95 -24.67 27.55
N TRP A 812 -5.73 -24.38 27.09
CA TRP A 812 -4.79 -25.34 26.53
C TRP A 812 -3.34 -24.89 26.76
N ASN A 813 -2.39 -25.81 26.80
CA ASN A 813 -1.00 -25.50 27.16
C ASN A 813 -0.11 -25.25 25.92
N PRO A 814 0.36 -24.01 25.68
CA PRO A 814 1.20 -23.70 24.52
C PRO A 814 2.64 -24.21 24.59
N LYS A 815 3.09 -24.75 25.74
CA LYS A 815 4.48 -25.20 25.92
C LYS A 815 4.89 -26.29 24.91
N HIS A 816 3.99 -27.22 24.58
CA HIS A 816 4.30 -28.29 23.63
C HIS A 816 4.54 -27.75 22.22
N ALA A 817 3.69 -26.83 21.76
CA ALA A 817 3.86 -26.17 20.46
C ALA A 817 5.15 -25.34 20.42
N LEU A 818 5.50 -24.62 21.50
CA LEU A 818 6.77 -23.88 21.59
C LEU A 818 8.00 -24.79 21.56
N GLN A 819 7.92 -25.99 22.15
CA GLN A 819 8.99 -26.97 22.11
C GLN A 819 9.19 -27.49 20.69
N ALA A 820 8.11 -27.83 19.97
CA ALA A 820 8.16 -28.24 18.58
C ALA A 820 8.81 -27.17 17.66
N LEU A 821 8.65 -25.89 17.98
CA LEU A 821 9.30 -24.78 17.27
C LEU A 821 10.81 -24.64 17.55
N ARG A 822 11.34 -25.28 18.61
CA ARG A 822 12.77 -25.22 18.99
C ARG A 822 13.56 -26.43 18.50
N GLU A 823 12.91 -27.57 18.31
CA GLU A 823 13.53 -28.80 17.84
C GLU A 823 13.99 -28.61 16.38
N ARG A 824 15.30 -28.78 16.14
CA ARG A 824 15.98 -28.39 14.89
C ARG A 824 15.68 -29.33 13.74
#